data_AF-A0A091FZC0-F1
#
_entry.id   AF-A0A091FZC0-F1
#
_cell.length_a   1.000
_cell.length_b   1.000
_cell.length_c   1.000
_cell.angle_alpha   90.00
_cell.angle_beta   90.00
_cell.angle_gamma   90.00
#
_symmetry.space_group_name_H-M   'P 1'
#
loop_
_entity.id
_entity.type
_entity.pdbx_description
1 polymer ?
#
loop_
_entity_poly.entity_id
_entity_poly.type
_entity_poly.pdbx_seq_one_letter_code
_entity_poly.pdbx_strand_id
1 'polypeptide(L)'
;QVCKEKHRFERLMDYFRNEDSSIDFMVACMQFINIVVHSVEDMNFRVHLQYEFTKLGLEEFLQKSRHTESEKLQVQIQAYLDNVFDVGGLLEDAETKNVALEKVEELEEHLSHLTEKLLDLENENMMRVAELEKQLLQREKELEVVKETFEHTSHQVHTLRRLIKEKDEAFRRRLEHPQDGAGLQNWGVLHLGPLSRLGRSPKWGGPRAGASPGWSWAPKLGCPQCWVHSQGWGGPPNWDMVSPPPPSTGKCPPAPPLPGASPSITLTVGLSAIRIKKPIKTKFRLPVFNWTALKPNQISGTVFSELDDERVLEDLDLERFEELFKTKAQGPALDLVCAKNKASQKVASKVTLLEANRAKNLAITLRKAGRSAEEICRAIHTFDLTTVPVDFVECLMRFLPTEAEVKALRQYERERKPLEELADEDRFMLQFSKVERLPQRMAIMAFLGNFTENLQMLTPQLNAIIAASASVKSSQKLKRMLEIILALGNYMNSSKRGAVYGFKLQSLDLLLDTKSTDRKMTLLHFIALTVREKYPELSTFWQELHFVEKAAAGAVPALPPTPNTAYPPRAPQNHRITRELGRGMELLRRECGLHEHGVLRAFLAASEGKLERLQKDARTAEDAYNAVVRYFGESPKTTPPSVFFPVFARFIRSYKDAEQENEMRKKQEEVMREKLLAQEAKKQEKVSREGTHR
;
A
#
# COMPACT_ATOMS: atom_id res chain seq x y z
N GLN A 1 -3.22 -29.33 -55.48
CA GLN A 1 -3.39 -29.51 -56.95
C GLN A 1 -4.48 -30.53 -57.32
N VAL A 2 -5.20 -31.12 -56.34
CA VAL A 2 -6.09 -32.29 -56.51
C VAL A 2 -7.59 -31.94 -56.67
N CYS A 3 -8.00 -30.70 -56.32
CA CYS A 3 -9.41 -30.27 -56.30
C CYS A 3 -9.93 -29.62 -57.61
N LYS A 4 -9.25 -29.78 -58.75
CA LYS A 4 -9.67 -29.13 -60.02
C LYS A 4 -10.68 -29.94 -60.84
N GLU A 5 -10.88 -31.21 -60.50
CA GLU A 5 -11.66 -32.14 -61.30
C GLU A 5 -13.00 -32.38 -60.60
N LYS A 6 -14.08 -31.86 -61.20
CA LYS A 6 -15.40 -31.71 -60.54
C LYS A 6 -16.22 -33.00 -60.43
N HIS A 7 -15.79 -34.07 -61.09
CA HIS A 7 -16.59 -35.28 -61.37
C HIS A 7 -15.84 -36.57 -60.98
N ARG A 8 -14.90 -36.47 -60.05
CA ARG A 8 -13.93 -37.56 -59.75
C ARG A 8 -14.55 -38.81 -59.16
N PHE A 9 -15.62 -38.64 -58.37
CA PHE A 9 -16.30 -39.74 -57.70
C PHE A 9 -17.62 -40.11 -58.39
N GLU A 10 -18.04 -39.39 -59.43
CA GLU A 10 -19.33 -39.62 -60.11
C GLU A 10 -19.43 -41.04 -60.68
N ARG A 11 -18.44 -41.46 -61.48
CA ARG A 11 -18.45 -42.82 -62.04
C ARG A 11 -18.46 -43.90 -60.96
N LEU A 12 -17.68 -43.72 -59.89
CA LEU A 12 -17.67 -44.66 -58.76
C LEU A 12 -19.06 -44.74 -58.12
N MET A 13 -19.68 -43.59 -57.86
CA MET A 13 -21.01 -43.49 -57.26
C MET A 13 -22.13 -43.98 -58.19
N ASP A 14 -21.97 -43.89 -59.51
CA ASP A 14 -22.92 -44.42 -60.48
C ASP A 14 -22.92 -45.95 -60.51
N TYR A 15 -21.75 -46.59 -60.47
CA TYR A 15 -21.66 -48.05 -60.34
C TYR A 15 -22.09 -48.53 -58.95
N PHE A 16 -21.69 -47.80 -57.91
CA PHE A 16 -22.05 -48.11 -56.53
C PHE A 16 -23.56 -48.05 -56.26
N ARG A 17 -24.30 -47.19 -56.98
CA ARG A 17 -25.76 -47.06 -56.83
C ARG A 17 -26.59 -47.99 -57.71
N ASN A 18 -26.06 -48.42 -58.87
CA ASN A 18 -26.84 -49.15 -59.88
C ASN A 18 -26.55 -50.66 -59.95
N GLU A 19 -25.42 -51.15 -59.42
CA GLU A 19 -25.14 -52.59 -59.38
C GLU A 19 -25.54 -53.23 -58.02
N ASP A 20 -26.80 -53.64 -57.89
CA ASP A 20 -27.32 -54.36 -56.71
C ASP A 20 -26.75 -55.81 -56.57
N SER A 21 -25.90 -56.27 -57.48
CA SER A 21 -25.60 -57.70 -57.65
C SER A 21 -24.32 -58.20 -56.95
N SER A 22 -23.46 -57.32 -56.42
CA SER A 22 -22.21 -57.73 -55.75
C SER A 22 -21.98 -57.02 -54.41
N ILE A 23 -22.24 -57.73 -53.31
CA ILE A 23 -22.00 -57.26 -51.94
C ILE A 23 -20.52 -56.94 -51.71
N ASP A 24 -19.61 -57.74 -52.27
CA ASP A 24 -18.17 -57.54 -52.12
C ASP A 24 -17.69 -56.24 -52.80
N PHE A 25 -18.31 -55.86 -53.92
CA PHE A 25 -18.04 -54.59 -54.59
C PHE A 25 -18.50 -53.40 -53.73
N MET A 26 -19.72 -53.47 -53.15
CA MET A 26 -20.22 -52.42 -52.25
C MET A 26 -19.34 -52.26 -51.01
N VAL A 27 -18.85 -53.36 -50.43
CA VAL A 27 -17.91 -53.33 -49.31
C VAL A 27 -16.62 -52.63 -49.71
N ALA A 28 -16.04 -52.96 -50.87
CA ALA A 28 -14.81 -52.33 -51.36
C ALA A 28 -14.98 -50.82 -51.64
N CYS A 29 -16.11 -50.42 -52.24
CA CYS A 29 -16.43 -49.01 -52.47
C CYS A 29 -16.58 -48.24 -51.15
N MET A 30 -17.29 -48.81 -50.16
CA MET A 30 -17.46 -48.17 -48.86
C MET A 30 -16.14 -48.07 -48.09
N GLN A 31 -15.29 -49.11 -48.16
CA GLN A 31 -13.93 -49.08 -47.62
C GLN A 31 -13.10 -47.96 -48.26
N PHE A 32 -13.17 -47.81 -49.58
CA PHE A 32 -12.48 -46.74 -50.29
C PHE A 32 -12.95 -45.36 -49.82
N ILE A 33 -14.27 -45.14 -49.71
CA ILE A 33 -14.83 -43.87 -49.22
C ILE A 33 -14.33 -43.58 -47.80
N ASN A 34 -14.38 -44.56 -46.91
CA ASN A 34 -13.86 -44.43 -45.54
C ASN A 34 -12.37 -44.06 -45.50
N ILE A 35 -11.54 -44.70 -46.34
CA ILE A 35 -10.12 -44.37 -46.42
C ILE A 35 -9.93 -42.95 -46.95
N VAL A 36 -10.60 -42.57 -48.04
CA VAL A 36 -10.45 -41.26 -48.67
C VAL A 36 -10.92 -40.14 -47.75
N VAL A 37 -12.03 -40.33 -47.04
CA VAL A 37 -12.61 -39.30 -46.17
C VAL A 37 -11.89 -39.25 -44.83
N HIS A 38 -11.61 -40.39 -44.18
CA HIS A 38 -11.07 -40.40 -42.82
C HIS A 38 -9.54 -40.34 -42.73
N SER A 39 -8.81 -40.57 -43.84
CA SER A 39 -7.35 -40.38 -43.84
C SER A 39 -6.93 -38.90 -43.89
N VAL A 40 -7.88 -37.99 -44.12
CA VAL A 40 -7.60 -36.55 -44.20
C VAL A 40 -7.51 -35.95 -42.80
N GLU A 41 -6.33 -35.40 -42.48
CA GLU A 41 -6.06 -34.69 -41.21
C GLU A 41 -6.75 -33.31 -41.16
N ASP A 42 -6.88 -32.62 -42.30
CA ASP A 42 -7.55 -31.32 -42.37
C ASP A 42 -9.08 -31.48 -42.27
N MET A 43 -9.65 -30.98 -41.16
CA MET A 43 -11.08 -31.10 -40.88
C MET A 43 -11.95 -30.40 -41.92
N ASN A 44 -11.54 -29.24 -42.45
CA ASN A 44 -12.30 -28.52 -43.47
C ASN A 44 -12.32 -29.29 -44.78
N PHE A 45 -11.19 -29.88 -45.16
CA PHE A 45 -11.11 -30.69 -46.36
C PHE A 45 -11.88 -32.01 -46.21
N ARG A 46 -11.89 -32.61 -45.03
CA ARG A 46 -12.70 -33.79 -44.72
C ARG A 46 -14.20 -33.51 -44.80
N VAL A 47 -14.67 -32.40 -44.22
CA VAL A 47 -16.06 -31.93 -44.37
C VAL A 47 -16.42 -31.71 -45.83
N HIS A 48 -15.51 -31.12 -46.62
CA HIS A 48 -15.72 -30.91 -48.04
C HIS A 48 -15.88 -32.23 -48.81
N LEU A 49 -15.05 -33.24 -48.52
CA LEU A 49 -15.16 -34.57 -49.13
C LEU A 49 -16.46 -35.28 -48.72
N GLN A 50 -16.86 -35.19 -47.44
CA GLN A 50 -18.14 -35.72 -46.97
C GLN A 50 -19.30 -35.08 -47.75
N TYR A 51 -19.29 -33.76 -47.88
CA TYR A 51 -20.28 -33.02 -48.66
C TYR A 51 -20.32 -33.44 -50.14
N GLU A 52 -19.15 -33.67 -50.77
CA GLU A 52 -19.05 -34.13 -52.15
C GLU A 52 -19.73 -35.50 -52.34
N PHE A 53 -19.47 -36.47 -51.46
CA PHE A 53 -20.13 -37.78 -51.50
C PHE A 53 -21.62 -37.72 -51.17
N THR A 54 -22.02 -36.89 -50.20
CA THR A 54 -23.44 -36.64 -49.89
C THR A 54 -24.18 -36.09 -51.12
N LYS A 55 -23.58 -35.14 -51.85
CA LYS A 55 -24.16 -34.58 -53.08
C LYS A 55 -24.31 -35.63 -54.20
N LEU A 56 -23.42 -36.62 -54.22
CA LEU A 56 -23.49 -37.76 -55.13
C LEU A 56 -24.47 -38.86 -54.67
N GLY A 57 -25.28 -38.58 -53.65
CA GLY A 57 -26.34 -39.48 -53.19
C GLY A 57 -25.88 -40.61 -52.28
N LEU A 58 -24.70 -40.49 -51.64
CA LEU A 58 -24.23 -41.49 -50.67
C LEU A 58 -25.22 -41.63 -49.50
N GLU A 59 -25.82 -40.53 -49.03
CA GLU A 59 -26.78 -40.54 -47.92
C GLU A 59 -28.01 -41.40 -48.19
N GLU A 60 -28.59 -41.28 -49.40
CA GLU A 60 -29.75 -42.07 -49.82
C GLU A 60 -29.43 -43.57 -49.84
N PHE A 61 -28.20 -43.92 -50.25
CA PHE A 61 -27.71 -45.30 -50.19
C PHE A 61 -27.51 -45.78 -48.76
N LEU A 62 -26.87 -44.99 -47.89
CA LEU A 62 -26.66 -45.37 -46.48
C LEU A 62 -28.00 -45.58 -45.76
N GLN A 63 -29.02 -44.77 -46.11
CA GLN A 63 -30.37 -44.92 -45.59
C GLN A 63 -31.08 -46.19 -46.11
N LYS A 64 -30.96 -46.48 -47.42
CA LYS A 64 -31.53 -47.69 -48.05
C LYS A 64 -30.86 -48.98 -47.55
N SER A 65 -29.55 -48.93 -47.33
CA SER A 65 -28.70 -50.07 -46.98
C SER A 65 -28.52 -50.27 -45.48
N ARG A 66 -29.20 -49.47 -44.64
CA ARG A 66 -29.15 -49.51 -43.16
C ARG A 66 -29.53 -50.87 -42.55
N HIS A 67 -30.33 -51.66 -43.27
CA HIS A 67 -30.81 -52.98 -42.84
C HIS A 67 -30.25 -54.13 -43.71
N THR A 68 -29.03 -53.97 -44.22
CA THR A 68 -28.34 -55.00 -45.02
C THR A 68 -28.04 -56.26 -44.19
N GLU A 69 -28.24 -57.45 -44.76
CA GLU A 69 -27.91 -58.74 -44.12
C GLU A 69 -26.39 -59.04 -44.07
N SER A 70 -25.57 -58.26 -44.79
CA SER A 70 -24.10 -58.37 -44.80
C SER A 70 -23.44 -57.59 -43.67
N GLU A 71 -22.91 -58.33 -42.69
CA GLU A 71 -22.14 -57.80 -41.57
C GLU A 71 -20.92 -56.96 -42.02
N LYS A 72 -20.23 -57.40 -43.09
CA LYS A 72 -19.05 -56.69 -43.61
C LYS A 72 -19.40 -55.30 -44.14
N LEU A 73 -20.54 -55.15 -44.81
CA LEU A 73 -20.99 -53.86 -45.33
C LEU A 73 -21.49 -52.97 -44.19
N GLN A 74 -22.21 -53.56 -43.23
CA GLN A 74 -22.70 -52.85 -42.05
C GLN A 74 -21.57 -52.22 -41.23
N VAL A 75 -20.45 -52.93 -41.03
CA VAL A 75 -19.27 -52.38 -40.35
C VAL A 75 -18.71 -51.15 -41.07
N GLN A 76 -18.66 -51.16 -42.40
CA GLN A 76 -18.14 -50.03 -43.17
C GLN A 76 -19.09 -48.84 -43.18
N ILE A 77 -20.39 -49.08 -43.23
CA ILE A 77 -21.42 -48.04 -43.09
C ILE A 77 -21.33 -47.39 -41.71
N GLN A 78 -21.25 -48.18 -40.64
CA GLN A 78 -21.16 -47.65 -39.29
C GLN A 78 -19.87 -46.86 -39.07
N ALA A 79 -18.74 -47.36 -39.58
CA ALA A 79 -17.46 -46.65 -39.50
C ALA A 79 -17.50 -45.27 -40.16
N TYR A 80 -18.30 -45.09 -41.22
CA TYR A 80 -18.57 -43.79 -41.82
C TYR A 80 -19.42 -42.92 -40.90
N LEU A 81 -20.59 -43.41 -40.50
CA LEU A 81 -21.56 -42.66 -39.70
C LEU A 81 -20.97 -42.18 -38.35
N ASP A 82 -20.17 -43.00 -37.69
CA ASP A 82 -19.49 -42.65 -36.42
C ASP A 82 -18.47 -41.51 -36.58
N ASN A 83 -18.07 -41.22 -37.82
CA ASN A 83 -16.99 -40.31 -38.19
C ASN A 83 -17.47 -39.16 -39.09
N VAL A 84 -18.77 -39.02 -39.31
CA VAL A 84 -19.36 -37.88 -40.02
C VAL A 84 -19.30 -36.63 -39.14
N PHE A 85 -18.88 -35.50 -39.72
CA PHE A 85 -18.92 -34.22 -39.01
C PHE A 85 -20.32 -33.62 -39.08
N ASP A 86 -20.98 -33.49 -37.93
CA ASP A 86 -22.22 -32.71 -37.80
C ASP A 86 -21.89 -31.21 -37.72
N VAL A 87 -21.67 -30.61 -38.89
CA VAL A 87 -21.37 -29.17 -39.00
C VAL A 87 -22.53 -28.31 -38.48
N GLY A 88 -23.78 -28.79 -38.60
CA GLY A 88 -24.96 -28.10 -38.10
C GLY A 88 -24.94 -28.01 -36.58
N GLY A 89 -24.80 -29.16 -35.89
CA GLY A 89 -24.70 -29.21 -34.43
C GLY A 89 -23.52 -28.41 -33.88
N LEU A 90 -22.35 -28.46 -34.55
CA LEU A 90 -21.18 -27.68 -34.13
C LEU A 90 -21.37 -26.16 -34.27
N LEU A 91 -22.13 -25.71 -35.27
CA LEU A 91 -22.46 -24.29 -35.43
C LEU A 91 -23.46 -23.83 -34.36
N GLU A 92 -24.47 -24.64 -34.05
CA GLU A 92 -25.42 -24.36 -32.97
C GLU A 92 -24.72 -24.31 -31.59
N ASP A 93 -23.77 -25.23 -31.34
CA ASP A 93 -22.94 -25.24 -30.13
C ASP A 93 -22.03 -24.00 -30.05
N ALA A 94 -21.44 -23.59 -31.18
CA ALA A 94 -20.60 -22.40 -31.24
C ALA A 94 -21.41 -21.11 -31.00
N GLU A 95 -22.62 -21.01 -31.56
CA GLU A 95 -23.54 -19.91 -31.33
C GLU A 95 -23.99 -19.87 -29.86
N THR A 96 -24.37 -21.02 -29.29
CA THR A 96 -24.74 -21.14 -27.87
C THR A 96 -23.59 -20.72 -26.95
N LYS A 97 -22.35 -21.12 -27.29
CA LYS A 97 -21.16 -20.71 -26.56
C LYS A 97 -20.92 -19.21 -26.65
N ASN A 98 -21.11 -18.58 -27.81
CA ASN A 98 -20.96 -17.14 -27.95
C ASN A 98 -21.98 -16.38 -27.10
N VAL A 99 -23.25 -16.80 -27.10
CA VAL A 99 -24.29 -16.23 -26.22
C VAL A 99 -23.92 -16.36 -24.73
N ALA A 100 -23.37 -17.51 -24.33
CA ALA A 100 -22.92 -17.71 -22.95
C ALA A 100 -21.73 -16.80 -22.59
N LEU A 101 -20.78 -16.58 -23.52
CA LEU A 101 -19.65 -15.67 -23.33
C LEU A 101 -20.09 -14.22 -23.20
N GLU A 102 -21.01 -13.76 -24.04
CA GLU A 102 -21.62 -12.43 -23.91
C GLU A 102 -22.26 -12.26 -22.52
N LYS A 103 -22.94 -13.31 -22.02
CA LYS A 103 -23.53 -13.25 -20.68
C LYS A 103 -22.50 -13.17 -19.57
N VAL A 104 -21.35 -13.83 -19.72
CA VAL A 104 -20.24 -13.73 -18.77
C VAL A 104 -19.67 -12.32 -18.78
N GLU A 105 -19.45 -11.72 -19.95
CA GLU A 105 -18.95 -10.35 -20.09
C GLU A 105 -19.90 -9.34 -19.43
N GLU A 106 -21.22 -9.45 -19.65
CA GLU A 106 -22.22 -8.62 -18.95
C GLU A 106 -22.13 -8.76 -17.42
N LEU A 107 -21.97 -10.00 -16.92
CA LEU A 107 -21.87 -10.24 -15.47
C LEU A 107 -20.57 -9.68 -14.89
N GLU A 108 -19.46 -9.74 -15.63
CA GLU A 108 -18.18 -9.15 -15.25
C GLU A 108 -18.28 -7.62 -15.18
N GLU A 109 -18.92 -6.97 -16.15
CA GLU A 109 -19.20 -5.53 -16.11
C GLU A 109 -20.09 -5.15 -14.91
N HIS A 110 -21.16 -5.91 -14.66
CA HIS A 110 -22.03 -5.69 -13.50
C HIS A 110 -21.30 -5.86 -12.18
N LEU A 111 -20.43 -6.87 -12.05
CA LEU A 111 -19.60 -7.06 -10.87
C LEU A 111 -18.61 -5.91 -10.68
N SER A 112 -17.99 -5.42 -11.76
CA SER A 112 -17.10 -4.26 -11.70
C SER A 112 -17.84 -3.03 -11.18
N HIS A 113 -19.02 -2.71 -11.74
CA HIS A 113 -19.84 -1.59 -11.32
C HIS A 113 -20.32 -1.69 -9.86
N LEU A 114 -20.72 -2.89 -9.43
CA LEU A 114 -21.10 -3.12 -8.03
C LEU A 114 -19.91 -2.97 -7.10
N THR A 115 -18.71 -3.38 -7.52
CA THR A 115 -17.48 -3.25 -6.73
C THR A 115 -17.09 -1.78 -6.55
N GLU A 116 -17.18 -0.96 -7.60
CA GLU A 116 -16.94 0.49 -7.54
C GLU A 116 -17.95 1.17 -6.60
N LYS A 117 -19.25 0.88 -6.76
CA LYS A 117 -20.30 1.39 -5.86
C LYS A 117 -20.09 0.99 -4.41
N LEU A 118 -19.65 -0.25 -4.17
CA LEU A 118 -19.37 -0.75 -2.83
C LEU A 118 -18.20 0.03 -2.22
N LEU A 119 -17.13 0.28 -2.99
CA LEU A 119 -16.00 1.08 -2.56
C LEU A 119 -16.40 2.53 -2.21
N ASP A 120 -17.24 3.15 -3.02
CA ASP A 120 -17.76 4.50 -2.76
C ASP A 120 -18.61 4.53 -1.48
N LEU A 121 -19.53 3.58 -1.31
CA LEU A 121 -20.33 3.45 -0.11
C LEU A 121 -19.47 3.16 1.14
N GLU A 122 -18.43 2.33 1.01
CA GLU A 122 -17.46 2.09 2.08
C GLU A 122 -16.73 3.38 2.47
N ASN A 123 -16.31 4.18 1.48
CA ASN A 123 -15.61 5.44 1.71
C ASN A 123 -16.52 6.46 2.39
N GLU A 124 -17.76 6.58 1.95
CA GLU A 124 -18.76 7.43 2.61
C GLU A 124 -19.04 6.97 4.04
N ASN A 125 -19.24 5.67 4.25
CA ASN A 125 -19.48 5.11 5.57
C ASN A 125 -18.26 5.30 6.48
N MET A 126 -17.05 5.17 5.96
CA MET A 126 -15.81 5.47 6.68
C MET A 126 -15.76 6.92 7.13
N MET A 127 -16.13 7.87 6.26
CA MET A 127 -16.21 9.29 6.65
C MET A 127 -17.29 9.52 7.73
N ARG A 128 -18.47 8.91 7.59
CA ARG A 128 -19.55 9.04 8.58
C ARG A 128 -19.16 8.46 9.93
N VAL A 129 -18.53 7.28 9.96
CA VAL A 129 -18.05 6.64 11.19
C VAL A 129 -16.98 7.51 11.87
N ALA A 130 -15.99 7.99 11.12
CA ALA A 130 -14.95 8.86 11.67
C ALA A 130 -15.51 10.17 12.26
N GLU A 131 -16.51 10.77 11.62
CA GLU A 131 -17.19 11.96 12.13
C GLU A 131 -17.99 11.66 13.41
N LEU A 132 -18.72 10.54 13.46
CA LEU A 132 -19.44 10.11 14.67
C LEU A 132 -18.49 9.81 15.83
N GLU A 133 -17.35 9.15 15.57
CA GLU A 133 -16.34 8.87 16.59
C GLU A 133 -15.69 10.15 17.11
N LYS A 134 -15.45 11.14 16.24
CA LYS A 134 -14.97 12.46 16.63
C LYS A 134 -15.96 13.17 17.55
N GLN A 135 -17.25 13.10 17.24
CA GLN A 135 -18.31 13.64 18.10
C GLN A 135 -18.39 12.89 19.43
N LEU A 136 -18.26 11.57 19.43
CA LEU A 136 -18.21 10.74 20.64
C LEU A 136 -17.04 11.12 21.53
N LEU A 137 -15.82 11.24 20.97
CA LEU A 137 -14.63 11.64 21.70
C LEU A 137 -14.79 13.04 22.34
N GLN A 138 -15.41 13.96 21.62
CA GLN A 138 -15.70 15.30 22.13
C GLN A 138 -16.72 15.24 23.29
N ARG A 139 -17.76 14.42 23.17
CA ARG A 139 -18.76 14.22 24.24
C ARG A 139 -18.18 13.52 25.47
N GLU A 140 -17.29 12.55 25.28
CA GLU A 140 -16.57 11.90 26.38
C GLU A 140 -15.72 12.91 27.15
N LYS A 141 -15.04 13.83 26.44
CA LYS A 141 -14.26 14.89 27.08
C LYS A 141 -15.14 15.86 27.87
N GLU A 142 -16.29 16.25 27.32
CA GLU A 142 -17.27 17.08 28.03
C GLU A 142 -17.80 16.36 29.28
N LEU A 143 -18.08 15.06 29.18
CA LEU A 143 -18.53 14.23 30.29
C LEU A 143 -17.48 14.10 31.39
N GLU A 144 -16.19 14.01 31.04
CA GLU A 144 -15.10 13.97 32.02
C GLU A 144 -14.99 15.29 32.80
N VAL A 145 -15.09 16.43 32.11
CA VAL A 145 -15.13 17.75 32.77
C VAL A 145 -16.34 17.87 33.71
N VAL A 146 -17.50 17.35 33.30
CA VAL A 146 -18.69 17.33 34.16
C VAL A 146 -18.48 16.43 35.39
N LYS A 147 -17.82 15.28 35.24
CA LYS A 147 -17.48 14.40 36.38
C LYS A 147 -16.52 15.09 37.35
N GLU A 148 -15.43 15.68 36.86
CA GLU A 148 -14.46 16.39 37.69
C GLU A 148 -15.13 17.54 38.47
N THR A 149 -16.00 18.31 37.82
CA THR A 149 -16.75 19.38 38.49
C THR A 149 -17.73 18.84 39.51
N PHE A 150 -18.45 17.75 39.20
CA PHE A 150 -19.34 17.08 40.15
C PHE A 150 -18.60 16.53 41.36
N GLU A 151 -17.45 15.87 41.16
CA GLU A 151 -16.61 15.38 42.25
C GLU A 151 -16.13 16.54 43.12
N HIS A 152 -15.66 17.64 42.52
CA HIS A 152 -15.23 18.82 43.26
C HIS A 152 -16.38 19.41 44.10
N THR A 153 -17.55 19.61 43.52
CA THR A 153 -18.73 20.10 44.25
C THR A 153 -19.17 19.12 45.34
N SER A 154 -19.13 17.81 45.07
CA SER A 154 -19.45 16.78 46.06
C SER A 154 -18.50 16.85 47.26
N HIS A 155 -17.19 16.97 47.04
CA HIS A 155 -16.20 17.14 48.11
C HIS A 155 -16.46 18.41 48.95
N GLN A 156 -16.80 19.53 48.30
CA GLN A 156 -17.19 20.75 49.00
C GLN A 156 -18.44 20.55 49.87
N VAL A 157 -19.49 19.92 49.33
CA VAL A 157 -20.72 19.64 50.08
C VAL A 157 -20.45 18.70 51.27
N HIS A 158 -19.64 17.66 51.09
CA HIS A 158 -19.25 16.76 52.19
C HIS A 158 -18.49 17.50 53.29
N THR A 159 -17.57 18.38 52.92
CA THR A 159 -16.79 19.19 53.86
C THR A 159 -17.70 20.15 54.64
N LEU A 160 -18.61 20.85 53.96
CA LEU A 160 -19.57 21.75 54.60
C LEU A 160 -20.53 20.99 55.53
N ARG A 161 -21.02 19.81 55.13
CA ARG A 161 -21.85 18.95 55.99
C ARG A 161 -21.11 18.53 57.26
N ARG A 162 -19.82 18.20 57.16
CA ARG A 162 -18.98 17.87 58.31
C ARG A 162 -18.82 19.07 59.25
N LEU A 163 -18.53 20.25 58.71
CA LEU A 163 -18.40 21.48 59.49
C LEU A 163 -19.71 21.87 60.19
N ILE A 164 -20.86 21.74 59.52
CA ILE A 164 -22.17 21.97 60.14
C ILE A 164 -22.38 20.99 61.30
N LYS A 165 -22.11 19.70 61.09
CA LYS A 165 -22.24 18.69 62.15
C LYS A 165 -21.33 18.98 63.35
N GLU A 166 -20.07 19.35 63.11
CA GLU A 166 -19.12 19.73 64.17
C GLU A 166 -19.58 21.01 64.91
N LYS A 167 -20.17 21.98 64.22
CA LYS A 167 -20.73 23.20 64.82
C LYS A 167 -22.00 22.90 65.64
N ASP A 168 -22.89 22.04 65.16
CA ASP A 168 -24.09 21.61 65.87
C ASP A 168 -23.75 20.80 67.13
N GLU A 169 -22.72 19.95 67.06
CA GLU A 169 -22.19 19.24 68.22
C GLU A 169 -21.53 20.21 69.22
N ALA A 170 -20.75 21.18 68.75
CA ALA A 170 -20.17 22.21 69.61
C ALA A 170 -21.24 23.10 70.27
N PHE A 171 -22.33 23.41 69.56
CA PHE A 171 -23.47 24.15 70.08
C PHE A 171 -24.22 23.35 71.15
N ARG A 172 -24.47 22.05 70.91
CA ARG A 172 -25.05 21.13 71.91
C ARG A 172 -24.19 21.02 73.17
N ARG A 173 -22.86 20.85 73.03
CA ARG A 173 -21.95 20.81 74.18
C ARG A 173 -21.99 22.09 75.01
N ARG A 174 -22.16 23.27 74.39
CA ARG A 174 -22.32 24.55 75.10
C ARG A 174 -23.67 24.68 75.81
N LEU A 175 -24.73 24.06 75.28
CA LEU A 175 -26.04 24.02 75.94
C LEU A 175 -26.08 23.02 77.11
N GLU A 176 -25.33 21.92 77.03
CA GLU A 176 -25.26 20.89 78.07
C GLU A 176 -24.34 21.27 79.26
N HIS A 177 -23.46 22.27 79.10
CA HIS A 177 -22.58 22.77 80.16
C HIS A 177 -22.73 24.29 80.38
N PRO A 178 -23.75 24.77 81.11
CA PRO A 178 -23.88 26.17 81.49
C PRO A 178 -23.12 26.41 82.80
N GLN A 179 -21.80 26.49 82.74
CA GLN A 179 -20.99 26.95 83.87
C GLN A 179 -19.79 27.75 83.34
N ASP A 180 -20.07 29.03 83.09
CA ASP A 180 -19.20 30.20 83.31
C ASP A 180 -19.67 31.34 82.40
N GLY A 181 -20.54 32.18 82.98
CA GLY A 181 -20.94 33.44 82.40
C GLY A 181 -19.92 34.54 82.71
N ALA A 182 -19.27 35.07 81.68
CA ALA A 182 -18.82 36.47 81.61
C ALA A 182 -18.32 36.75 80.19
N GLY A 183 -19.24 37.10 79.29
CA GLY A 183 -18.92 37.45 77.90
C GLY A 183 -20.14 37.69 77.02
N LEU A 184 -21.28 38.06 77.61
CA LEU A 184 -22.42 38.61 76.87
C LEU A 184 -22.24 40.12 76.81
N GLN A 185 -21.61 40.59 75.73
CA GLN A 185 -21.81 41.94 75.19
C GLN A 185 -21.25 41.97 73.76
N ASN A 186 -21.92 41.27 72.83
CA ASN A 186 -22.29 41.80 71.52
C ASN A 186 -23.16 40.78 70.75
N TRP A 187 -24.26 40.32 71.36
CA TRP A 187 -25.35 39.71 70.62
C TRP A 187 -26.42 40.78 70.42
N GLY A 188 -26.29 41.52 69.32
CA GLY A 188 -27.37 42.35 68.81
C GLY A 188 -28.58 41.48 68.51
N VAL A 189 -29.61 41.66 69.33
CA VAL A 189 -30.94 41.08 69.12
C VAL A 189 -31.49 41.59 67.79
N LEU A 190 -31.74 40.68 66.85
CA LEU A 190 -32.80 40.87 65.87
C LEU A 190 -33.69 39.63 65.86
N HIS A 191 -34.97 39.88 66.10
CA HIS A 191 -36.06 38.98 66.44
C HIS A 191 -36.23 37.74 65.56
N LEU A 192 -36.51 36.61 66.21
CA LEU A 192 -37.32 35.53 65.65
C LEU A 192 -38.80 35.80 65.97
N GLY A 193 -39.60 36.09 64.94
CA GLY A 193 -41.05 35.92 64.97
C GLY A 193 -41.44 34.46 64.65
N PRO A 194 -42.61 33.96 65.09
CA PRO A 194 -42.88 32.52 65.09
C PRO A 194 -43.18 31.96 63.69
N LEU A 195 -42.68 30.74 63.47
CA LEU A 195 -42.97 29.88 62.32
C LEU A 195 -44.48 29.61 62.17
N SER A 196 -45.02 29.87 60.97
CA SER A 196 -46.18 29.16 60.41
C SER A 196 -46.40 29.50 58.93
N ARG A 197 -46.16 28.51 58.05
CA ARG A 197 -47.01 28.08 56.90
C ARG A 197 -46.22 27.72 55.63
N LEU A 198 -46.44 26.46 55.24
CA LEU A 198 -46.78 25.99 53.89
C LEU A 198 -45.81 26.30 52.74
N GLY A 199 -45.05 25.26 52.37
CA GLY A 199 -45.32 24.56 51.12
C GLY A 199 -44.56 25.02 49.86
N ARG A 200 -44.45 24.05 48.95
CA ARG A 200 -43.95 24.08 47.56
C ARG A 200 -42.43 23.95 47.34
N SER A 201 -42.07 22.75 46.89
CA SER A 201 -41.08 22.50 45.82
C SER A 201 -41.28 23.50 44.66
N PRO A 202 -40.24 23.84 43.86
CA PRO A 202 -39.98 22.98 42.69
C PRO A 202 -38.56 23.02 42.05
N LYS A 203 -38.32 21.94 41.29
CA LYS A 203 -37.79 21.82 39.91
C LYS A 203 -36.51 22.55 39.45
N TRP A 204 -35.59 21.70 39.00
CA TRP A 204 -34.88 21.71 37.72
C TRP A 204 -35.38 22.70 36.64
N GLY A 205 -34.45 23.47 36.08
CA GLY A 205 -34.59 24.23 34.84
C GLY A 205 -33.23 24.38 34.16
N GLY A 206 -33.17 23.95 32.89
CA GLY A 206 -31.98 24.01 32.02
C GLY A 206 -31.66 25.40 31.46
N PRO A 207 -30.71 25.48 30.51
CA PRO A 207 -29.76 26.59 30.37
C PRO A 207 -30.10 27.57 29.24
N ARG A 208 -29.58 28.82 29.30
CA ARG A 208 -28.97 29.50 28.15
C ARG A 208 -28.28 30.84 28.45
N ALA A 209 -27.11 30.97 27.81
CA ALA A 209 -26.53 32.12 27.11
C ALA A 209 -26.21 33.43 27.86
N GLY A 210 -24.97 33.90 27.66
CA GLY A 210 -24.70 35.33 27.52
C GLY A 210 -23.38 35.82 28.08
N ALA A 211 -22.42 36.03 27.17
CA ALA A 211 -21.47 37.14 27.14
C ALA A 211 -20.31 37.22 28.15
N SER A 212 -19.12 37.46 27.57
CA SER A 212 -17.88 37.96 28.16
C SER A 212 -18.09 39.24 29.02
N PRO A 213 -17.12 39.62 29.86
CA PRO A 213 -16.09 40.55 29.38
C PRO A 213 -14.68 40.28 29.95
N GLY A 214 -13.67 40.85 29.28
CA GLY A 214 -12.29 40.88 29.75
C GLY A 214 -12.04 41.91 30.87
N TRP A 215 -10.87 42.55 30.78
CA TRP A 215 -10.29 43.60 31.63
C TRP A 215 -9.25 43.11 32.64
N SER A 216 -8.02 43.43 32.25
CA SER A 216 -6.80 43.70 33.01
C SER A 216 -7.00 44.50 34.30
N TRP A 217 -6.17 44.24 35.32
CA TRP A 217 -5.15 45.17 35.85
C TRP A 217 -4.36 44.54 37.02
N ALA A 218 -3.10 44.94 37.14
CA ALA A 218 -2.21 44.69 38.28
C ALA A 218 -2.64 45.50 39.53
N PRO A 219 -1.99 45.29 40.70
CA PRO A 219 -0.87 46.19 41.03
C PRO A 219 0.32 45.56 41.81
N LYS A 220 1.42 46.33 41.82
CA LYS A 220 2.72 46.15 42.50
C LYS A 220 2.66 46.51 44.00
N LEU A 221 3.66 46.02 44.76
CA LEU A 221 4.55 46.71 45.76
C LEU A 221 5.15 45.62 46.69
N GLY A 222 6.43 45.56 47.07
CA GLY A 222 7.56 46.49 46.96
C GLY A 222 8.92 45.82 47.31
N CYS A 223 9.98 46.63 47.15
CA CYS A 223 11.40 46.42 47.51
C CYS A 223 11.64 46.89 48.99
N PRO A 224 12.86 46.95 49.63
CA PRO A 224 14.22 47.06 49.05
C PRO A 224 15.45 46.43 49.82
N GLN A 225 16.61 46.41 49.11
CA GLN A 225 18.03 46.61 49.56
C GLN A 225 18.71 45.60 50.53
N CYS A 226 20.03 45.33 50.55
CA CYS A 226 21.28 46.04 50.20
C CYS A 226 22.41 45.02 49.83
N TRP A 227 23.23 45.21 48.78
CA TRP A 227 24.56 45.85 48.66
C TRP A 227 25.81 44.92 48.68
N VAL A 228 26.68 45.26 47.73
CA VAL A 228 27.94 44.70 47.20
C VAL A 228 29.14 44.88 48.14
N HIS A 229 30.14 44.00 48.05
CA HIS A 229 31.56 44.42 48.07
C HIS A 229 32.40 43.61 47.06
N SER A 230 33.36 44.31 46.46
CA SER A 230 34.29 43.92 45.39
C SER A 230 35.71 43.84 45.93
N GLN A 231 36.57 42.98 45.36
CA GLN A 231 37.98 43.26 45.05
C GLN A 231 38.56 42.16 44.14
N GLY A 232 39.37 42.56 43.14
CA GLY A 232 39.86 41.69 42.06
C GLY A 232 41.17 40.93 42.34
N TRP A 233 41.75 40.35 41.27
CA TRP A 233 43.19 40.28 40.91
C TRP A 233 43.40 39.31 39.70
N GLY A 234 44.22 39.73 38.72
CA GLY A 234 45.13 38.89 37.90
C GLY A 234 44.60 38.06 36.70
N GLY A 235 45.00 38.43 35.47
CA GLY A 235 45.28 37.47 34.36
C GLY A 235 46.78 37.11 34.32
N PRO A 236 47.40 36.48 33.28
CA PRO A 236 46.94 35.84 32.01
C PRO A 236 47.48 34.34 31.95
N PRO A 237 47.78 33.61 30.82
CA PRO A 237 47.75 33.96 29.40
C PRO A 237 47.16 32.97 28.37
N ASN A 238 46.93 33.59 27.22
CA ASN A 238 46.70 33.08 25.88
C ASN A 238 47.81 32.11 25.41
N TRP A 239 47.43 31.04 24.70
CA TRP A 239 48.34 30.23 23.89
C TRP A 239 47.75 30.03 22.51
N ASP A 240 48.35 30.73 21.55
CA ASP A 240 48.30 30.44 20.13
C ASP A 240 48.85 29.03 19.87
N MET A 241 48.13 28.20 19.10
CA MET A 241 48.74 27.05 18.44
C MET A 241 48.39 27.02 16.95
N VAL A 242 49.42 27.42 16.22
CA VAL A 242 49.75 27.29 14.81
C VAL A 242 49.32 25.97 14.16
N SER A 243 48.68 26.09 13.00
CA SER A 243 48.42 25.03 12.02
C SER A 243 49.72 24.61 11.29
N PRO A 244 49.99 23.31 11.06
CA PRO A 244 51.16 22.88 10.31
C PRO A 244 51.00 23.08 8.78
N PRO A 245 52.09 23.37 8.05
CA PRO A 245 52.07 23.73 6.63
C PRO A 245 52.00 22.50 5.69
N PRO A 246 51.55 22.69 4.42
CA PRO A 246 51.47 21.63 3.42
C PRO A 246 52.85 21.26 2.86
N PRO A 247 53.16 19.98 2.60
CA PRO A 247 54.37 19.61 1.88
C PRO A 247 54.27 19.93 0.40
N SER A 248 55.41 20.38 -0.11
CA SER A 248 55.69 20.93 -1.42
C SER A 248 55.77 19.89 -2.55
N THR A 249 55.62 20.42 -3.76
CA THR A 249 55.89 19.85 -5.07
C THR A 249 57.23 19.09 -5.14
N GLY A 250 57.15 17.76 -5.21
CA GLY A 250 58.27 16.86 -5.53
C GLY A 250 58.15 16.36 -6.97
N LYS A 251 59.20 16.60 -7.75
CA LYS A 251 59.34 16.28 -9.17
C LYS A 251 59.32 14.76 -9.41
N CYS A 252 58.62 14.33 -10.46
CA CYS A 252 58.71 13.00 -11.03
C CYS A 252 60.10 12.80 -11.67
N PRO A 253 60.83 11.70 -11.42
CA PRO A 253 61.98 11.34 -12.24
C PRO A 253 61.52 10.68 -13.56
N PRO A 254 62.25 10.86 -14.68
CA PRO A 254 61.87 10.30 -15.97
C PRO A 254 62.13 8.79 -16.02
N ALA A 255 61.31 8.08 -16.80
CA ALA A 255 61.44 6.65 -17.05
C ALA A 255 62.67 6.33 -17.94
N PRO A 256 63.45 5.28 -17.63
CA PRO A 256 64.39 4.66 -18.57
C PRO A 256 63.70 3.53 -19.38
N PRO A 257 64.26 3.13 -20.54
CA PRO A 257 63.54 2.48 -21.64
C PRO A 257 63.35 0.97 -21.47
N LEU A 258 62.32 0.41 -22.11
CA LEU A 258 62.10 -1.03 -22.27
C LEU A 258 63.22 -1.69 -23.10
N PRO A 259 63.57 -2.95 -22.76
CA PRO A 259 63.44 -4.01 -23.75
C PRO A 259 62.89 -5.33 -23.19
N GLY A 260 61.85 -5.87 -23.86
CA GLY A 260 61.76 -7.30 -24.22
C GLY A 260 61.23 -8.33 -23.21
N ALA A 261 60.09 -8.91 -23.57
CA ALA A 261 59.60 -10.27 -23.27
C ALA A 261 59.01 -10.62 -21.88
N SER A 262 57.76 -11.11 -21.92
CA SER A 262 56.92 -11.77 -20.89
C SER A 262 57.59 -12.98 -20.20
N PRO A 263 57.11 -13.51 -19.03
CA PRO A 263 55.70 -13.54 -18.60
C PRO A 263 55.37 -13.26 -17.11
N SER A 264 54.08 -12.97 -16.89
CA SER A 264 53.28 -13.16 -15.67
C SER A 264 53.84 -12.62 -14.34
N ILE A 265 53.37 -11.44 -13.92
CA ILE A 265 53.59 -10.93 -12.57
C ILE A 265 52.52 -11.50 -11.62
N THR A 266 52.96 -12.38 -10.72
CA THR A 266 52.18 -12.80 -9.54
C THR A 266 52.41 -11.77 -8.42
N LEU A 267 51.36 -11.07 -7.98
CA LEU A 267 51.43 -10.27 -6.75
C LEU A 267 50.97 -11.14 -5.58
N THR A 268 51.91 -11.57 -4.74
CA THR A 268 51.65 -12.27 -3.48
C THR A 268 51.50 -11.28 -2.33
N VAL A 269 50.27 -11.13 -1.82
CA VAL A 269 49.98 -10.79 -0.43
C VAL A 269 48.94 -11.82 0.06
N GLY A 270 49.14 -12.34 1.27
CA GLY A 270 48.51 -13.57 1.76
C GLY A 270 46.98 -13.58 1.78
N LEU A 271 46.47 -14.82 1.66
CA LEU A 271 45.09 -15.29 1.71
C LEU A 271 44.25 -14.97 0.44
N SER A 272 44.09 -16.01 -0.38
CA SER A 272 43.22 -16.12 -1.57
C SER A 272 43.48 -15.10 -2.69
N ALA A 273 44.50 -15.37 -3.50
CA ALA A 273 44.79 -14.59 -4.71
C ALA A 273 43.64 -14.72 -5.74
N ILE A 274 42.85 -13.66 -5.90
CA ILE A 274 41.86 -13.54 -6.98
C ILE A 274 42.62 -13.41 -8.30
N ARG A 275 42.59 -14.48 -9.11
CA ARG A 275 43.18 -14.49 -10.46
C ARG A 275 42.36 -13.58 -11.38
N ILE A 276 43.01 -12.61 -12.02
CA ILE A 276 42.40 -11.81 -13.08
C ILE A 276 42.09 -12.76 -14.26
N LYS A 277 40.81 -13.03 -14.49
CA LYS A 277 40.36 -13.91 -15.59
C LYS A 277 40.56 -13.23 -16.95
N LYS A 278 40.91 -14.04 -17.96
CA LYS A 278 41.05 -13.56 -19.34
C LYS A 278 39.66 -13.41 -19.97
N PRO A 279 39.41 -12.37 -20.80
CA PRO A 279 38.16 -12.26 -21.55
C PRO A 279 37.95 -13.46 -22.47
N ILE A 280 36.73 -14.02 -22.48
CA ILE A 280 36.34 -15.10 -23.41
C ILE A 280 36.20 -14.51 -24.81
N LYS A 281 36.76 -15.19 -25.81
CA LYS A 281 36.59 -14.81 -27.22
C LYS A 281 35.30 -15.42 -27.77
N THR A 282 34.39 -14.59 -28.28
CA THR A 282 33.16 -15.05 -28.96
C THR A 282 33.34 -15.02 -30.47
N LYS A 283 32.64 -15.89 -31.19
CA LYS A 283 32.60 -15.95 -32.67
C LYS A 283 31.73 -14.82 -33.25
N PHE A 284 30.64 -14.48 -32.58
CA PHE A 284 29.74 -13.39 -32.94
C PHE A 284 29.71 -12.26 -31.89
N ARG A 285 29.38 -11.04 -32.32
CA ARG A 285 29.01 -9.94 -31.41
C ARG A 285 27.65 -10.21 -30.79
N LEU A 286 27.62 -10.40 -29.47
CA LEU A 286 26.40 -10.61 -28.67
C LEU A 286 25.89 -9.30 -28.05
N PRO A 287 24.60 -9.19 -27.70
CA PRO A 287 24.06 -8.10 -26.90
C PRO A 287 24.85 -7.91 -25.60
N VAL A 288 25.08 -6.65 -25.24
CA VAL A 288 25.70 -6.33 -23.95
C VAL A 288 24.70 -6.62 -22.83
N PHE A 289 25.09 -7.46 -21.89
CA PHE A 289 24.33 -7.68 -20.67
C PHE A 289 24.66 -6.56 -19.66
N ASN A 290 23.69 -5.67 -19.41
CA ASN A 290 23.84 -4.49 -18.54
C ASN A 290 23.81 -4.84 -17.04
N TRP A 291 24.63 -5.80 -16.61
CA TRP A 291 24.80 -6.11 -15.20
C TRP A 291 25.70 -5.09 -14.47
N THR A 292 25.46 -4.90 -13.18
CA THR A 292 26.35 -4.09 -12.34
C THR A 292 27.41 -5.01 -11.75
N ALA A 293 28.55 -5.13 -12.43
CA ALA A 293 29.63 -6.01 -11.99
C ALA A 293 30.23 -5.57 -10.64
N LEU A 294 30.47 -6.54 -9.76
CA LEU A 294 31.22 -6.34 -8.51
C LEU A 294 32.71 -6.12 -8.83
N LYS A 295 33.33 -5.12 -8.18
CA LYS A 295 34.78 -4.89 -8.33
C LYS A 295 35.54 -6.07 -7.71
N PRO A 296 36.73 -6.45 -8.22
CA PRO A 296 37.50 -7.58 -7.67
C PRO A 296 37.71 -7.53 -6.15
N ASN A 297 37.92 -6.33 -5.59
CA ASN A 297 38.12 -6.10 -4.16
C ASN A 297 36.86 -6.36 -3.32
N GLN A 298 35.67 -6.42 -3.93
CA GLN A 298 34.39 -6.70 -3.28
C GLN A 298 34.00 -8.19 -3.34
N ILE A 299 34.74 -9.02 -4.08
CA ILE A 299 34.41 -10.43 -4.31
C ILE A 299 34.83 -11.32 -3.13
N SER A 300 35.93 -10.96 -2.44
CA SER A 300 36.46 -11.77 -1.34
C SER A 300 35.45 -11.91 -0.20
N GLY A 301 35.10 -13.14 0.17
CA GLY A 301 34.12 -13.43 1.23
C GLY A 301 32.66 -13.42 0.77
N THR A 302 32.40 -13.33 -0.54
CA THR A 302 31.06 -13.49 -1.11
C THR A 302 30.90 -14.88 -1.72
N VAL A 303 29.66 -15.31 -1.98
CA VAL A 303 29.36 -16.56 -2.71
C VAL A 303 30.11 -16.64 -4.04
N PHE A 304 30.36 -15.50 -4.70
CA PHE A 304 31.07 -15.42 -5.97
C PHE A 304 32.56 -15.80 -5.89
N SER A 305 33.12 -15.92 -4.68
CA SER A 305 34.48 -16.45 -4.48
C SER A 305 34.55 -17.99 -4.51
N GLU A 306 33.40 -18.66 -4.36
CA GLU A 306 33.26 -20.13 -4.35
C GLU A 306 32.73 -20.68 -5.68
N LEU A 307 32.25 -19.82 -6.58
CA LEU A 307 31.70 -20.20 -7.88
C LEU A 307 32.80 -20.32 -8.94
N ASP A 308 32.71 -21.39 -9.74
CA ASP A 308 33.62 -21.66 -10.85
C ASP A 308 32.83 -21.73 -12.17
N ASP A 309 32.90 -20.66 -12.96
CA ASP A 309 32.28 -20.53 -14.27
C ASP A 309 33.03 -21.30 -15.36
N GLU A 310 34.31 -21.64 -15.18
CA GLU A 310 35.09 -22.39 -16.18
C GLU A 310 34.51 -23.79 -16.41
N ARG A 311 34.10 -24.47 -15.33
CA ARG A 311 33.41 -25.77 -15.40
C ARG A 311 32.06 -25.68 -16.11
N VAL A 312 31.31 -24.61 -15.86
CA VAL A 312 29.99 -24.42 -16.48
C VAL A 312 30.12 -24.08 -17.96
N LEU A 313 31.17 -23.35 -18.36
CA LEU A 313 31.43 -23.02 -19.76
C LEU A 313 31.76 -24.25 -20.62
N GLU A 314 32.32 -25.32 -20.04
CA GLU A 314 32.57 -26.59 -20.74
C GLU A 314 31.28 -27.39 -21.00
N ASP A 315 30.30 -27.29 -20.11
CA ASP A 315 29.02 -28.01 -20.22
C ASP A 315 27.99 -27.31 -21.13
N LEU A 316 28.19 -26.02 -21.44
CA LEU A 316 27.25 -25.22 -22.21
C LEU A 316 27.50 -25.28 -23.71
N ASP A 317 26.43 -25.45 -24.50
CA ASP A 317 26.45 -25.33 -25.96
C ASP A 317 26.56 -23.84 -26.38
N LEU A 318 27.79 -23.32 -26.30
CA LEU A 318 28.11 -21.93 -26.63
C LEU A 318 27.89 -21.62 -28.11
N GLU A 319 28.00 -22.61 -29.01
CA GLU A 319 27.80 -22.39 -30.45
C GLU A 319 26.34 -22.12 -30.77
N ARG A 320 25.41 -22.90 -30.21
CA ARG A 320 23.97 -22.64 -30.34
C ARG A 320 23.57 -21.33 -29.64
N PHE A 321 24.16 -21.05 -28.48
CA PHE A 321 23.88 -19.81 -27.76
C PHE A 321 24.30 -18.57 -28.58
N GLU A 322 25.51 -18.57 -29.14
CA GLU A 322 25.98 -17.45 -29.94
C GLU A 322 25.16 -17.27 -31.24
N GLU A 323 24.70 -18.36 -31.86
CA GLU A 323 23.88 -18.31 -33.07
C GLU A 323 22.49 -17.69 -32.80
N LEU A 324 21.88 -18.01 -31.65
CA LEU A 324 20.58 -17.48 -31.23
C LEU A 324 20.65 -16.00 -30.80
N PHE A 325 21.76 -15.60 -30.18
CA PHE A 325 21.91 -14.28 -29.58
C PHE A 325 22.88 -13.37 -30.35
N LYS A 326 23.24 -13.66 -31.61
CA LYS A 326 24.07 -12.75 -32.41
C LYS A 326 23.33 -11.46 -32.76
N THR A 327 24.05 -10.34 -32.68
CA THR A 327 23.54 -9.04 -33.13
C THR A 327 23.60 -8.93 -34.67
N LYS A 328 22.76 -8.06 -35.25
CA LYS A 328 22.72 -7.81 -36.70
C LYS A 328 24.00 -7.14 -37.26
N ALA A 329 24.92 -6.71 -36.39
CA ALA A 329 26.15 -6.00 -36.76
C ALA A 329 27.38 -6.92 -36.59
N GLN A 330 27.55 -7.88 -37.51
CA GLN A 330 28.73 -8.77 -37.54
C GLN A 330 29.77 -8.22 -38.54
N GLY A 331 30.51 -7.19 -38.13
CA GLY A 331 31.63 -6.63 -38.90
C GLY A 331 32.97 -6.82 -38.17
N PRO A 332 34.11 -6.84 -38.89
CA PRO A 332 35.43 -7.04 -38.28
C PRO A 332 35.69 -5.98 -37.20
N ALA A 333 36.07 -6.43 -36.02
CA ALA A 333 36.48 -5.58 -34.90
C ALA A 333 37.91 -5.08 -35.13
N LEU A 334 38.08 -4.10 -36.02
CA LEU A 334 39.29 -3.29 -36.11
C LEU A 334 38.88 -1.82 -36.13
N ASP A 335 39.44 -1.08 -35.18
CA ASP A 335 39.38 0.37 -34.97
C ASP A 335 38.06 1.10 -35.30
N LEU A 336 37.35 1.47 -34.22
CA LEU A 336 36.42 2.59 -34.19
C LEU A 336 37.20 3.93 -34.31
N VAL A 337 37.87 4.13 -35.44
CA VAL A 337 38.06 5.48 -35.98
C VAL A 337 36.90 5.68 -36.95
N CYS A 338 35.86 6.34 -36.46
CA CYS A 338 34.70 6.72 -37.24
C CYS A 338 35.14 7.50 -38.48
N ALA A 339 35.07 6.84 -39.64
CA ALA A 339 35.09 7.49 -40.94
C ALA A 339 33.86 8.41 -41.01
N LYS A 340 34.05 9.67 -40.65
CA LYS A 340 33.21 10.77 -41.12
C LYS A 340 33.33 10.79 -42.64
N ASN A 341 32.35 10.24 -43.32
CA ASN A 341 31.97 10.64 -44.68
C ASN A 341 30.51 10.26 -44.92
N LYS A 342 29.62 11.06 -44.34
CA LYS A 342 28.31 11.34 -44.91
C LYS A 342 28.11 12.84 -44.80
N ALA A 343 27.96 13.48 -45.95
CA ALA A 343 27.81 14.91 -46.10
C ALA A 343 26.66 15.43 -45.24
N SER A 344 27.00 15.99 -44.08
CA SER A 344 26.13 16.90 -43.37
C SER A 344 26.21 18.24 -44.08
N GLN A 345 25.09 18.70 -44.63
CA GLN A 345 24.86 20.12 -44.84
C GLN A 345 25.36 20.87 -43.59
N LYS A 346 26.32 21.77 -43.81
CA LYS A 346 26.97 22.55 -42.77
C LYS A 346 25.94 23.55 -42.22
N VAL A 347 25.09 23.09 -41.31
CA VAL A 347 24.37 23.98 -40.39
C VAL A 347 25.46 24.64 -39.54
N ALA A 348 25.48 25.96 -39.48
CA ALA A 348 26.45 26.70 -38.68
C ALA A 348 26.52 26.10 -37.26
N SER A 349 27.72 25.83 -36.74
CA SER A 349 27.91 25.29 -35.40
C SER A 349 27.41 26.32 -34.39
N LYS A 350 26.19 26.12 -33.88
CA LYS A 350 25.63 26.96 -32.82
C LYS A 350 26.56 26.91 -31.60
N VAL A 351 26.74 28.05 -30.93
CA VAL A 351 27.53 28.21 -29.72
C VAL A 351 26.78 27.60 -28.55
N THR A 352 27.41 26.69 -27.80
CA THR A 352 26.84 26.07 -26.59
C THR A 352 27.63 26.52 -25.37
N LEU A 353 26.95 27.05 -24.35
CA LEU A 353 27.56 27.52 -23.09
C LEU A 353 27.31 26.55 -21.94
N LEU A 354 26.24 25.76 -22.03
CA LEU A 354 25.94 24.66 -21.13
C LEU A 354 26.90 23.48 -21.35
N GLU A 355 27.12 22.72 -20.28
CA GLU A 355 27.83 21.44 -20.36
C GLU A 355 27.06 20.44 -21.23
N ALA A 356 27.78 19.64 -22.03
CA ALA A 356 27.20 18.84 -23.10
C ALA A 356 26.13 17.83 -22.62
N ASN A 357 26.35 17.17 -21.48
CA ASN A 357 25.35 16.24 -20.94
C ASN A 357 24.13 16.98 -20.39
N ARG A 358 24.34 18.12 -19.71
CA ARG A 358 23.25 18.98 -19.23
C ARG A 358 22.39 19.53 -20.37
N ALA A 359 23.01 20.03 -21.45
CA ALA A 359 22.31 20.49 -22.65
C ALA A 359 21.52 19.35 -23.31
N LYS A 360 22.14 18.18 -23.48
CA LYS A 360 21.47 16.98 -24.04
C LYS A 360 20.25 16.56 -23.21
N ASN A 361 20.39 16.50 -21.89
CA ASN A 361 19.30 16.11 -20.99
C ASN A 361 18.16 17.13 -21.04
N LEU A 362 18.49 18.43 -21.05
CA LEU A 362 17.52 19.50 -21.21
C LEU A 362 16.78 19.40 -22.55
N ALA A 363 17.50 19.15 -23.65
CA ALA A 363 16.90 18.96 -24.97
C ALA A 363 15.89 17.80 -25.00
N ILE A 364 16.20 16.69 -24.34
CA ILE A 364 15.27 15.54 -24.20
C ILE A 364 14.01 15.96 -23.43
N THR A 365 14.18 16.65 -22.31
CA THR A 365 13.07 17.13 -21.48
C THR A 365 12.18 18.13 -22.22
N LEU A 366 12.77 19.10 -22.94
CA LEU A 366 12.03 20.07 -23.75
C LEU A 366 11.32 19.42 -24.94
N ARG A 367 11.94 18.43 -25.58
CA ARG A 367 11.30 17.68 -26.68
C ARG A 367 10.07 16.91 -26.21
N LYS A 368 10.11 16.34 -24.99
CA LYS A 368 8.94 15.69 -24.37
C LYS A 368 7.81 16.69 -24.08
N ALA A 369 8.15 17.94 -23.79
CA ALA A 369 7.19 19.00 -23.48
C ALA A 369 6.39 19.48 -24.69
N GLY A 370 7.00 19.47 -25.89
CA GLY A 370 6.40 19.92 -27.14
C GLY A 370 6.02 21.41 -27.17
N ARG A 371 6.59 22.23 -26.26
CA ARG A 371 6.23 23.65 -26.07
C ARG A 371 7.44 24.55 -26.29
N SER A 372 7.18 25.77 -26.75
CA SER A 372 8.22 26.76 -26.92
C SER A 372 8.73 27.29 -25.58
N ALA A 373 9.98 27.77 -25.57
CA ALA A 373 10.62 28.35 -24.39
C ALA A 373 9.80 29.51 -23.79
N GLU A 374 9.20 30.32 -24.66
CA GLU A 374 8.38 31.46 -24.27
C GLU A 374 7.04 31.04 -23.65
N GLU A 375 6.38 30.02 -24.20
CA GLU A 375 5.15 29.46 -23.63
C GLU A 375 5.42 28.90 -22.23
N ILE A 376 6.53 28.19 -22.04
CA ILE A 376 6.93 27.64 -20.74
C ILE A 376 7.17 28.79 -19.74
N CYS A 377 7.96 29.80 -20.12
CA CYS A 377 8.25 30.94 -19.24
C CYS A 377 6.99 31.76 -18.92
N ARG A 378 6.10 31.97 -19.88
CA ARG A 378 4.81 32.65 -19.67
C ARG A 378 3.91 31.85 -18.71
N ALA A 379 3.79 30.54 -18.93
CA ALA A 379 2.99 29.67 -18.07
C ALA A 379 3.51 29.65 -16.63
N ILE A 380 4.84 29.71 -16.41
CA ILE A 380 5.42 29.83 -15.07
C ILE A 380 5.11 31.18 -14.44
N HIS A 381 5.09 32.26 -15.23
CA HIS A 381 4.75 33.58 -14.75
C HIS A 381 3.27 33.68 -14.33
N THR A 382 2.37 33.01 -15.05
CA THR A 382 0.92 33.02 -14.80
C THR A 382 0.42 31.85 -13.93
N PHE A 383 1.31 30.94 -13.50
CA PHE A 383 0.97 29.72 -12.77
C PHE A 383 -0.03 28.81 -13.49
N ASP A 384 0.13 28.67 -14.80
CA ASP A 384 -0.77 27.85 -15.62
C ASP A 384 -0.34 26.37 -15.68
N LEU A 385 -1.05 25.55 -14.91
CA LEU A 385 -0.86 24.10 -14.85
C LEU A 385 -1.44 23.34 -16.06
N THR A 386 -2.25 23.98 -16.90
CA THR A 386 -2.79 23.35 -18.13
C THR A 386 -1.72 23.33 -19.22
N THR A 387 -0.99 24.44 -19.36
CA THR A 387 0.14 24.55 -20.28
C THR A 387 1.39 23.87 -19.72
N VAL A 388 1.64 23.85 -18.41
CA VAL A 388 2.83 23.18 -17.85
C VAL A 388 2.38 22.22 -16.76
N PRO A 389 2.15 20.92 -17.10
CA PRO A 389 1.65 19.94 -16.14
C PRO A 389 2.69 19.65 -15.05
N VAL A 390 2.23 19.18 -13.89
CA VAL A 390 3.06 19.01 -12.70
C VAL A 390 4.26 18.08 -12.91
N ASP A 391 4.08 16.96 -13.61
CA ASP A 391 5.17 16.04 -13.96
C ASP A 391 6.30 16.74 -14.73
N PHE A 392 5.92 17.69 -15.58
CA PHE A 392 6.86 18.47 -16.37
C PHE A 392 7.53 19.56 -15.51
N VAL A 393 6.78 20.21 -14.60
CA VAL A 393 7.35 21.13 -13.60
C VAL A 393 8.42 20.42 -12.77
N GLU A 394 8.14 19.23 -12.25
CA GLU A 394 9.10 18.45 -11.45
C GLU A 394 10.34 18.04 -12.23
N CYS A 395 10.18 17.68 -13.51
CA CYS A 395 11.32 17.43 -14.39
C CYS A 395 12.16 18.70 -14.59
N LEU A 396 11.50 19.84 -14.82
CA LEU A 396 12.15 21.11 -15.12
C LEU A 396 12.84 21.72 -13.88
N MET A 397 12.35 21.42 -12.66
CA MET A 397 13.03 21.79 -11.41
C MET A 397 14.45 21.23 -11.30
N ARG A 398 14.76 20.11 -11.95
CA ARG A 398 16.14 19.55 -12.01
C ARG A 398 17.08 20.37 -12.89
N PHE A 399 16.52 21.22 -13.75
CA PHE A 399 17.24 22.09 -14.68
C PHE A 399 17.21 23.56 -14.28
N LEU A 400 16.92 23.88 -13.00
CA LEU A 400 17.06 25.24 -12.51
C LEU A 400 18.48 25.77 -12.83
N PRO A 401 18.61 26.97 -13.43
CA PRO A 401 19.91 27.52 -13.82
C PRO A 401 20.81 27.70 -12.59
N THR A 402 22.04 27.22 -12.67
CA THR A 402 23.04 27.45 -11.61
C THR A 402 23.57 28.89 -11.70
N GLU A 403 24.07 29.44 -10.59
CA GLU A 403 24.64 30.79 -10.60
C GLU A 403 25.77 30.96 -11.61
N ALA A 404 26.56 29.90 -11.83
CA ALA A 404 27.64 29.89 -12.83
C ALA A 404 27.10 29.99 -14.25
N GLU A 405 26.06 29.22 -14.58
CA GLU A 405 25.37 29.26 -15.88
C GLU A 405 24.71 30.60 -16.14
N VAL A 406 24.02 31.17 -15.14
CA VAL A 406 23.40 32.49 -15.25
C VAL A 406 24.44 33.56 -15.53
N LYS A 407 25.62 33.50 -14.89
CA LYS A 407 26.71 34.44 -15.14
C LYS A 407 27.24 34.31 -16.58
N ALA A 408 27.48 33.09 -17.06
CA ALA A 408 27.95 32.85 -18.42
C ALA A 408 26.95 33.35 -19.47
N LEU A 409 25.66 33.04 -19.30
CA LEU A 409 24.58 33.45 -20.20
C LEU A 409 24.39 34.99 -20.21
N ARG A 410 24.41 35.64 -19.04
CA ARG A 410 24.30 37.10 -18.94
C ARG A 410 25.52 37.83 -19.49
N GLN A 411 26.71 37.24 -19.36
CA GLN A 411 27.92 37.79 -19.95
C GLN A 411 27.84 37.76 -21.48
N TYR A 412 27.40 36.64 -22.05
CA TYR A 412 27.19 36.50 -23.49
C TYR A 412 26.18 37.52 -24.03
N GLU A 413 25.06 37.74 -23.32
CA GLU A 413 24.06 38.76 -23.66
C GLU A 413 24.63 40.19 -23.56
N ARG A 414 25.40 40.48 -22.50
CA ARG A 414 26.02 41.80 -22.28
C ARG A 414 27.03 42.15 -23.37
N GLU A 415 27.76 41.16 -23.87
CA GLU A 415 28.74 41.30 -24.95
C GLU A 415 28.08 41.51 -26.33
N ARG A 416 26.74 41.61 -26.41
CA ARG A 416 25.94 41.81 -27.63
C ARG A 416 26.26 40.80 -28.74
N LYS A 417 26.62 39.58 -28.35
CA LYS A 417 26.83 38.48 -29.29
C LYS A 417 25.49 38.04 -29.89
N PRO A 418 25.44 37.58 -31.15
CA PRO A 418 24.19 37.15 -31.78
C PRO A 418 23.52 36.04 -30.96
N LEU A 419 22.27 36.26 -30.56
CA LEU A 419 21.50 35.29 -29.76
C LEU A 419 20.95 34.16 -30.64
N GLU A 420 20.89 34.38 -31.95
CA GLU A 420 20.50 33.42 -32.98
C GLU A 420 21.58 32.34 -33.20
N GLU A 421 22.82 32.64 -32.82
CA GLU A 421 23.94 31.70 -32.89
C GLU A 421 24.02 30.77 -31.68
N LEU A 422 23.28 31.03 -30.59
CA LEU A 422 23.23 30.12 -29.44
C LEU A 422 22.45 28.85 -29.77
N ALA A 423 22.86 27.73 -29.16
CA ALA A 423 22.07 26.51 -29.18
C ALA A 423 20.68 26.76 -28.57
N ASP A 424 19.68 26.00 -29.03
CA ASP A 424 18.28 26.24 -28.65
C ASP A 424 18.08 26.03 -27.14
N GLU A 425 18.88 25.15 -26.53
CA GLU A 425 18.94 24.87 -25.08
C GLU A 425 19.53 26.04 -24.28
N ASP A 426 20.60 26.67 -24.76
CA ASP A 426 21.19 27.85 -24.12
C ASP A 426 20.25 29.05 -24.21
N ARG A 427 19.56 29.22 -25.35
CA ARG A 427 18.54 30.24 -25.53
C ARG A 427 17.36 30.04 -24.58
N PHE A 428 16.93 28.79 -24.39
CA PHE A 428 15.94 28.44 -23.37
C PHE A 428 16.44 28.82 -21.97
N MET A 429 17.66 28.41 -21.58
CA MET A 429 18.20 28.70 -20.24
C MET A 429 18.35 30.19 -19.98
N LEU A 430 18.70 30.99 -21.00
CA LEU A 430 18.74 32.45 -20.89
C LEU A 430 17.35 33.00 -20.58
N GLN A 431 16.31 32.64 -21.34
CA GLN A 431 14.93 33.06 -21.09
C GLN A 431 14.41 32.57 -19.73
N PHE A 432 14.72 31.32 -19.38
CA PHE A 432 14.33 30.70 -18.12
C PHE A 432 14.96 31.43 -16.93
N SER A 433 16.23 31.83 -17.02
CA SER A 433 16.93 32.58 -15.97
C SER A 433 16.44 34.03 -15.78
N LYS A 434 15.70 34.57 -16.75
CA LYS A 434 15.08 35.91 -16.67
C LYS A 434 13.78 35.89 -15.87
N VAL A 435 13.20 34.72 -15.62
CA VAL A 435 12.01 34.59 -14.80
C VAL A 435 12.34 34.95 -13.34
N GLU A 436 11.66 35.96 -12.81
CA GLU A 436 11.86 36.40 -11.44
C GLU A 436 11.45 35.32 -10.44
N ARG A 437 12.31 35.08 -9.44
CA ARG A 437 12.07 34.13 -8.34
C ARG A 437 11.67 32.74 -8.86
N LEU A 438 12.31 32.33 -9.95
CA LEU A 438 12.05 31.08 -10.65
C LEU A 438 12.01 29.85 -9.70
N PRO A 439 12.97 29.62 -8.78
CA PRO A 439 12.90 28.46 -7.89
C PRO A 439 11.64 28.44 -7.03
N GLN A 440 11.20 29.60 -6.54
CA GLN A 440 9.99 29.73 -5.73
C GLN A 440 8.73 29.51 -6.57
N ARG A 441 8.63 30.15 -7.75
CA ARG A 441 7.49 29.96 -8.67
C ARG A 441 7.32 28.50 -9.07
N MET A 442 8.43 27.82 -9.40
CA MET A 442 8.43 26.39 -9.73
C MET A 442 7.97 25.52 -8.55
N ALA A 443 8.46 25.82 -7.34
CA ALA A 443 8.04 25.11 -6.13
C ALA A 443 6.54 25.30 -5.82
N ILE A 444 6.00 26.50 -6.06
CA ILE A 444 4.57 26.79 -5.90
C ILE A 444 3.76 26.04 -6.95
N MET A 445 4.15 26.06 -8.22
CA MET A 445 3.45 25.30 -9.26
C MET A 445 3.41 23.80 -8.94
N ALA A 446 4.54 23.22 -8.51
CA ALA A 446 4.59 21.83 -8.08
C ALA A 446 3.63 21.57 -6.89
N PHE A 447 3.63 22.47 -5.90
CA PHE A 447 2.71 22.40 -4.77
C PHE A 447 1.24 22.47 -5.19
N LEU A 448 0.86 23.40 -6.07
CA LEU A 448 -0.51 23.55 -6.56
C LEU A 448 -1.01 22.28 -7.25
N GLY A 449 -0.18 21.69 -8.12
CA GLY A 449 -0.53 20.46 -8.85
C GLY A 449 -0.71 19.26 -7.92
N ASN A 450 0.17 19.12 -6.93
CA ASN A 450 0.17 17.95 -6.04
C ASN A 450 -0.76 18.10 -4.82
N PHE A 451 -1.32 19.29 -4.54
CA PHE A 451 -2.08 19.54 -3.31
C PHE A 451 -3.32 18.64 -3.19
N THR A 452 -4.12 18.55 -4.25
CA THR A 452 -5.37 17.79 -4.24
C THR A 452 -5.12 16.29 -4.07
N GLU A 453 -4.14 15.74 -4.79
CA GLU A 453 -3.77 14.33 -4.70
C GLU A 453 -3.23 13.99 -3.30
N ASN A 454 -2.37 14.86 -2.74
CA ASN A 454 -1.89 14.71 -1.37
C ASN A 454 -3.04 14.73 -0.35
N LEU A 455 -4.04 15.59 -0.52
CA LEU A 455 -5.23 15.58 0.35
C LEU A 455 -6.02 14.28 0.21
N GLN A 456 -6.28 13.84 -1.02
CA GLN A 456 -7.06 12.63 -1.31
C GLN A 456 -6.37 11.37 -0.78
N MET A 457 -5.05 11.33 -0.76
CA MET A 457 -4.27 10.25 -0.20
C MET A 457 -4.19 10.29 1.34
N LEU A 458 -3.93 11.47 1.92
CA LEU A 458 -3.70 11.59 3.38
C LEU A 458 -4.98 11.54 4.21
N THR A 459 -6.07 12.13 3.74
CA THR A 459 -7.34 12.22 4.48
C THR A 459 -7.87 10.84 4.90
N PRO A 460 -8.03 9.85 3.99
CA PRO A 460 -8.54 8.54 4.37
C PRO A 460 -7.60 7.79 5.32
N GLN A 461 -6.27 7.99 5.20
CA GLN A 461 -5.30 7.37 6.11
C GLN A 461 -5.42 7.92 7.53
N LEU A 462 -5.56 9.25 7.68
CA LEU A 462 -5.77 9.87 8.99
C LEU A 462 -7.11 9.44 9.60
N ASN A 463 -8.18 9.41 8.79
CA ASN A 463 -9.49 8.96 9.24
C ASN A 463 -9.47 7.49 9.68
N ALA A 464 -8.79 6.61 8.94
CA ALA A 464 -8.63 5.21 9.34
C ALA A 464 -7.90 5.07 10.68
N ILE A 465 -6.83 5.85 10.92
CA ILE A 465 -6.11 5.83 12.20
C ILE A 465 -6.98 6.36 13.33
N ILE A 466 -7.72 7.46 13.13
CA ILE A 466 -8.64 8.02 14.12
C ILE A 466 -9.68 6.96 14.48
N ALA A 467 -10.31 6.36 13.47
CA ALA A 467 -11.40 5.44 13.66
C ALA A 467 -10.97 4.12 14.27
N ALA A 468 -9.89 3.53 13.78
CA ALA A 468 -9.32 2.33 14.37
C ALA A 468 -8.86 2.57 15.82
N SER A 469 -8.24 3.71 16.11
CA SER A 469 -7.80 4.03 17.48
C SER A 469 -8.98 4.22 18.43
N ALA A 470 -10.02 4.94 18.00
CA ALA A 470 -11.20 5.21 18.80
C ALA A 470 -12.00 3.91 19.07
N SER A 471 -12.34 3.17 18.00
CA SER A 471 -13.11 1.93 18.08
C SER A 471 -12.44 0.84 18.93
N VAL A 472 -11.12 0.61 18.76
CA VAL A 472 -10.36 -0.36 19.56
C VAL A 472 -10.32 0.04 21.04
N LYS A 473 -10.20 1.34 21.35
CA LYS A 473 -10.15 1.84 22.73
C LYS A 473 -11.52 1.80 23.43
N SER A 474 -12.60 2.09 22.70
CA SER A 474 -13.95 2.21 23.26
C SER A 474 -14.71 0.90 23.31
N SER A 475 -14.36 -0.10 22.47
CA SER A 475 -15.03 -1.40 22.42
C SER A 475 -15.07 -2.08 23.78
N GLN A 476 -16.28 -2.38 24.24
CA GLN A 476 -16.51 -3.08 25.51
C GLN A 476 -16.40 -4.60 25.30
N LYS A 477 -16.83 -5.08 24.12
CA LYS A 477 -16.73 -6.50 23.80
C LYS A 477 -15.27 -6.97 23.71
N LEU A 478 -14.38 -6.16 23.15
CA LEU A 478 -12.94 -6.46 23.14
C LEU A 478 -12.37 -6.54 24.56
N LYS A 479 -12.77 -5.63 25.47
CA LYS A 479 -12.30 -5.65 26.86
C LYS A 479 -12.74 -6.93 27.58
N ARG A 480 -14.01 -7.34 27.41
CA ARG A 480 -14.52 -8.60 27.96
C ARG A 480 -13.80 -9.82 27.36
N MET A 481 -13.52 -9.80 26.06
CA MET A 481 -12.75 -10.86 25.41
C MET A 481 -11.35 -11.01 26.01
N LEU A 482 -10.64 -9.90 26.24
CA LEU A 482 -9.32 -9.89 26.88
C LEU A 482 -9.37 -10.31 28.35
N GLU A 483 -10.45 -10.00 29.06
CA GLU A 483 -10.70 -10.45 30.43
C GLU A 483 -10.86 -11.97 30.52
N ILE A 484 -11.59 -12.59 29.57
CA ILE A 484 -11.71 -14.05 29.47
C ILE A 484 -10.34 -14.70 29.24
N ILE A 485 -9.55 -14.13 28.31
CA ILE A 485 -8.18 -14.59 28.04
C ILE A 485 -7.31 -14.47 29.29
N LEU A 486 -7.39 -13.35 30.02
CA LEU A 486 -6.65 -13.13 31.25
C LEU A 486 -7.04 -14.15 32.33
N ALA A 487 -8.34 -14.43 32.50
CA ALA A 487 -8.84 -15.39 33.47
C ALA A 487 -8.33 -16.82 33.18
N LEU A 488 -8.44 -17.26 31.92
CA LEU A 488 -7.94 -18.58 31.50
C LEU A 488 -6.42 -18.68 31.60
N GLY A 489 -5.71 -17.64 31.16
CA GLY A 489 -4.25 -17.58 31.26
C GLY A 489 -3.76 -17.62 32.71
N ASN A 490 -4.43 -16.91 33.62
CA ASN A 490 -4.15 -16.97 35.05
C ASN A 490 -4.44 -18.34 35.63
N TYR A 491 -5.59 -18.94 35.30
CA TYR A 491 -5.93 -20.28 35.77
C TYR A 491 -4.87 -21.32 35.38
N MET A 492 -4.39 -21.26 34.12
CA MET A 492 -3.35 -22.15 33.63
C MET A 492 -1.98 -21.94 34.29
N ASN A 493 -1.62 -20.69 34.62
CA ASN A 493 -0.26 -20.33 35.05
C ASN A 493 -0.10 -20.09 36.57
N SER A 494 -1.19 -20.03 37.33
CA SER A 494 -1.18 -19.63 38.76
C SER A 494 -0.19 -20.43 39.61
N SER A 495 -0.09 -21.74 39.39
CA SER A 495 0.74 -22.62 40.23
C SER A 495 2.25 -22.50 39.97
N LYS A 496 2.68 -22.04 38.79
CA LYS A 496 4.09 -21.99 38.40
C LYS A 496 4.64 -20.57 38.25
N ARG A 497 3.81 -19.63 37.82
CA ARG A 497 4.22 -18.25 37.48
C ARG A 497 3.43 -17.19 38.24
N GLY A 498 2.50 -17.60 39.10
CA GLY A 498 1.60 -16.69 39.83
C GLY A 498 0.49 -16.12 38.94
N ALA A 499 -0.33 -15.26 39.52
CA ALA A 499 -1.40 -14.53 38.83
C ALA A 499 -0.92 -13.14 38.41
N VAL A 500 -1.36 -12.69 37.23
CA VAL A 500 -1.04 -11.37 36.67
C VAL A 500 -2.33 -10.57 36.43
N TYR A 501 -2.21 -9.24 36.41
CA TYR A 501 -3.33 -8.32 36.17
C TYR A 501 -3.51 -7.94 34.69
N GLY A 502 -2.60 -8.34 33.82
CA GLY A 502 -2.62 -8.03 32.39
C GLY A 502 -1.46 -8.67 31.65
N PHE A 503 -1.51 -8.61 30.33
CA PHE A 503 -0.49 -9.18 29.44
C PHE A 503 -0.20 -8.22 28.28
N LYS A 504 0.96 -8.40 27.64
CA LYS A 504 1.34 -7.66 26.44
C LYS A 504 0.59 -8.17 25.22
N LEU A 505 0.25 -7.28 24.28
CA LEU A 505 -0.59 -7.61 23.12
C LEU A 505 -0.02 -8.76 22.25
N GLN A 506 1.31 -8.91 22.20
CA GLN A 506 1.97 -10.00 21.47
C GLN A 506 1.53 -11.39 21.96
N SER A 507 1.05 -11.52 23.21
CA SER A 507 0.55 -12.79 23.75
C SER A 507 -0.70 -13.32 23.02
N LEU A 508 -1.43 -12.47 22.29
CA LEU A 508 -2.59 -12.91 21.50
C LEU A 508 -2.20 -13.89 20.39
N ASP A 509 -0.99 -13.75 19.83
CA ASP A 509 -0.48 -14.66 18.80
C ASP A 509 -0.24 -16.08 19.36
N LEU A 510 0.05 -16.20 20.66
CA LEU A 510 0.36 -17.47 21.32
C LEU A 510 -0.87 -18.34 21.62
N LEU A 511 -2.09 -17.82 21.40
CA LEU A 511 -3.33 -18.55 21.64
C LEU A 511 -3.53 -19.72 20.68
N LEU A 512 -2.94 -19.66 19.48
CA LEU A 512 -2.94 -20.75 18.50
C LEU A 512 -1.89 -21.83 18.83
N ASP A 513 -0.79 -21.45 19.47
CA ASP A 513 0.31 -22.37 19.81
C ASP A 513 -0.05 -23.32 20.95
N THR A 514 -0.90 -22.86 21.87
CA THR A 514 -1.35 -23.65 23.02
C THR A 514 -2.44 -24.62 22.57
N LYS A 515 -2.10 -25.91 22.47
CA LYS A 515 -3.02 -26.98 22.03
C LYS A 515 -3.57 -27.78 23.21
N SER A 516 -4.74 -28.39 23.01
CA SER A 516 -5.30 -29.41 23.90
C SER A 516 -4.41 -30.65 23.98
N THR A 517 -4.58 -31.47 25.02
CA THR A 517 -3.82 -32.71 25.22
C THR A 517 -3.93 -33.67 24.04
N ASP A 518 -5.11 -33.74 23.41
CA ASP A 518 -5.37 -34.57 22.23
C ASP A 518 -4.95 -33.90 20.91
N ARG A 519 -4.42 -32.67 20.96
CA ARG A 519 -4.01 -31.83 19.83
C ARG A 519 -5.10 -31.57 18.78
N LYS A 520 -6.38 -31.81 19.12
CA LYS A 520 -7.51 -31.61 18.20
C LYS A 520 -7.98 -30.17 18.12
N MET A 521 -7.69 -29.36 19.15
CA MET A 521 -8.07 -27.95 19.19
C MET A 521 -6.99 -27.09 19.86
N THR A 522 -7.05 -25.78 19.62
CA THR A 522 -6.18 -24.79 20.28
C THR A 522 -6.92 -24.09 21.42
N LEU A 523 -6.20 -23.33 22.24
CA LEU A 523 -6.80 -22.50 23.28
C LEU A 523 -7.78 -21.48 22.68
N LEU A 524 -7.45 -20.92 21.51
CA LEU A 524 -8.37 -20.01 20.80
C LEU A 524 -9.70 -20.68 20.42
N HIS A 525 -9.66 -21.93 19.95
CA HIS A 525 -10.87 -22.71 19.68
C HIS A 525 -11.72 -22.90 20.93
N PHE A 526 -11.09 -23.24 22.06
CA PHE A 526 -11.78 -23.41 23.33
C PHE A 526 -12.41 -22.11 23.82
N ILE A 527 -11.71 -20.98 23.66
CA ILE A 527 -12.26 -19.65 23.98
C ILE A 527 -13.46 -19.35 23.09
N ALA A 528 -13.38 -19.58 21.78
CA ALA A 528 -14.50 -19.34 20.86
C ALA A 528 -15.74 -20.18 21.23
N LEU A 529 -15.57 -21.45 21.62
CA LEU A 529 -16.67 -22.28 22.14
C LEU A 529 -17.27 -21.68 23.42
N THR A 530 -16.41 -21.32 24.38
CA THR A 530 -16.83 -20.76 25.67
C THR A 530 -17.59 -19.44 25.48
N VAL A 531 -17.11 -18.58 24.57
CA VAL A 531 -17.77 -17.32 24.20
C VAL A 531 -19.13 -17.61 23.61
N ARG A 532 -19.24 -18.52 22.64
CA ARG A 532 -20.54 -18.84 22.01
C ARG A 532 -21.55 -19.41 23.00
N GLU A 533 -21.12 -20.20 23.97
CA GLU A 533 -22.01 -20.86 24.95
C GLU A 533 -22.40 -19.95 26.12
N LYS A 534 -21.46 -19.17 26.65
CA LYS A 534 -21.66 -18.39 27.89
C LYS A 534 -21.80 -16.89 27.67
N TYR A 535 -21.27 -16.36 26.57
CA TYR A 535 -21.20 -14.92 26.26
C TYR A 535 -21.54 -14.65 24.78
N PRO A 536 -22.73 -15.06 24.29
CA PRO A 536 -23.08 -14.98 22.88
C PRO A 536 -23.04 -13.56 22.32
N GLU A 537 -23.19 -12.53 23.16
CA GLU A 537 -23.06 -11.12 22.78
C GLU A 537 -21.63 -10.75 22.32
N LEU A 538 -20.62 -11.48 22.78
CA LEU A 538 -19.22 -11.29 22.40
C LEU A 538 -18.85 -12.01 21.10
N SER A 539 -19.73 -12.89 20.59
CA SER A 539 -19.48 -13.63 19.35
C SER A 539 -19.13 -12.70 18.20
N THR A 540 -19.68 -11.49 18.13
CA THR A 540 -19.38 -10.51 17.08
C THR A 540 -18.52 -9.33 17.53
N PHE A 541 -17.63 -9.51 18.52
CA PHE A 541 -16.84 -8.40 19.08
C PHE A 541 -16.06 -7.60 18.04
N TRP A 542 -15.59 -8.25 16.96
CA TRP A 542 -14.84 -7.58 15.89
C TRP A 542 -15.66 -6.55 15.10
N GLN A 543 -16.99 -6.60 15.15
CA GLN A 543 -17.83 -5.61 14.48
C GLN A 543 -17.73 -4.23 15.14
N GLU A 544 -17.31 -4.15 16.41
CA GLU A 544 -17.04 -2.88 17.07
C GLU A 544 -15.69 -2.28 16.68
N LEU A 545 -14.81 -3.03 15.99
CA LEU A 545 -13.47 -2.62 15.61
C LEU A 545 -13.44 -2.24 14.13
N HIS A 546 -13.42 -0.94 13.84
CA HIS A 546 -13.51 -0.43 12.48
C HIS A 546 -12.13 -0.07 11.93
N PHE A 547 -11.93 -0.29 10.63
CA PHE A 547 -10.76 0.17 9.87
C PHE A 547 -9.37 -0.24 10.38
N VAL A 548 -9.28 -1.24 11.27
CA VAL A 548 -8.02 -1.75 11.83
C VAL A 548 -7.05 -2.21 10.74
N GLU A 549 -7.55 -2.89 9.71
CA GLU A 549 -6.72 -3.34 8.57
C GLU A 549 -6.25 -2.17 7.70
N LYS A 550 -7.13 -1.18 7.42
CA LYS A 550 -6.77 0.02 6.64
C LYS A 550 -5.77 0.90 7.41
N ALA A 551 -5.91 1.03 8.73
CA ALA A 551 -4.98 1.75 9.60
C ALA A 551 -3.61 1.05 9.73
N ALA A 552 -3.58 -0.28 9.66
CA ALA A 552 -2.35 -1.06 9.58
C ALA A 552 -1.60 -0.84 8.27
N ALA A 553 -2.31 -0.88 7.13
CA ALA A 553 -1.74 -0.77 5.80
C ALA A 553 -1.31 0.67 5.42
N GLY A 554 -2.05 1.69 5.87
CA GLY A 554 -1.76 3.10 5.57
C GLY A 554 -0.54 3.67 6.29
N ALA A 555 0.05 2.92 7.23
CA ALA A 555 1.21 3.36 7.99
C ALA A 555 2.51 2.78 7.41
N VAL A 556 3.13 3.47 6.44
CA VAL A 556 4.45 3.07 5.95
C VAL A 556 5.47 3.13 7.11
N PRO A 557 6.30 2.09 7.32
CA PRO A 557 7.33 2.10 8.35
C PRO A 557 8.25 3.31 8.21
N ALA A 558 8.59 3.95 9.32
CA ALA A 558 9.60 5.01 9.33
C ALA A 558 10.94 4.43 8.86
N LEU A 559 11.52 5.00 7.79
CA LEU A 559 12.86 4.67 7.30
C LEU A 559 13.90 4.83 8.43
N PRO A 560 14.95 3.98 8.47
CA PRO A 560 16.02 4.12 9.46
C PRO A 560 16.72 5.48 9.31
N PRO A 561 17.26 6.03 10.41
CA PRO A 561 17.85 7.37 10.43
C PRO A 561 19.08 7.43 9.50
N THR A 562 19.10 8.41 8.59
CA THR A 562 20.31 8.81 7.88
C THR A 562 21.29 9.51 8.83
N PRO A 563 22.61 9.26 8.77
CA PRO A 563 23.58 9.72 9.79
C PRO A 563 23.80 11.23 9.94
N ASN A 564 23.20 12.09 9.10
CA ASN A 564 23.58 13.51 8.97
C ASN A 564 22.49 14.52 9.34
N THR A 565 21.50 14.16 10.16
CA THR A 565 20.52 15.11 10.69
C THR A 565 20.47 15.03 12.21
N ALA A 566 20.97 16.07 12.89
CA ALA A 566 21.06 16.18 14.35
C ALA A 566 19.70 16.33 15.08
N TYR A 567 18.58 16.13 14.38
CA TYR A 567 17.24 16.05 14.93
C TYR A 567 16.54 14.81 14.38
N PRO A 568 15.93 13.96 15.22
CA PRO A 568 15.26 12.76 14.73
C PRO A 568 13.96 13.15 14.01
N PRO A 569 13.76 12.84 12.72
CA PRO A 569 12.44 12.98 12.11
C PRO A 569 11.62 11.75 12.52
N ARG A 570 11.12 11.75 13.77
CA ARG A 570 10.25 10.70 14.35
C ARG A 570 8.76 10.89 14.05
N ALA A 571 8.42 11.85 13.19
CA ALA A 571 7.04 12.10 12.83
C ALA A 571 6.59 11.10 11.75
N PRO A 572 5.42 10.45 11.90
CA PRO A 572 4.88 9.57 10.86
C PRO A 572 4.79 10.32 9.53
N GLN A 573 4.95 9.61 8.40
CA GLN A 573 5.03 10.20 7.05
C GLN A 573 3.88 11.21 6.78
N ASN A 574 2.68 10.91 7.27
CA ASN A 574 1.50 11.76 7.11
C ASN A 574 1.68 13.15 7.76
N HIS A 575 2.39 13.21 8.89
CA HIS A 575 2.68 14.45 9.59
C HIS A 575 3.81 15.25 8.92
N ARG A 576 4.74 14.56 8.24
CA ARG A 576 5.75 15.22 7.39
C ARG A 576 5.09 15.89 6.19
N ILE A 577 4.27 15.15 5.45
CA ILE A 577 3.59 15.68 4.26
C ILE A 577 2.61 16.79 4.66
N THR A 578 1.84 16.64 5.74
CA THR A 578 0.96 17.71 6.25
C THR A 578 1.73 18.99 6.60
N ARG A 579 2.95 18.86 7.16
CA ARG A 579 3.84 20.00 7.44
C ARG A 579 4.41 20.62 6.16
N GLU A 580 4.76 19.81 5.18
CA GLU A 580 5.19 20.28 3.85
C GLU A 580 4.07 21.04 3.14
N LEU A 581 2.82 20.56 3.21
CA LEU A 581 1.66 21.27 2.70
C LEU A 581 1.47 22.62 3.41
N GLY A 582 1.68 22.67 4.73
CA GLY A 582 1.71 23.92 5.50
C GLY A 582 2.78 24.90 5.07
N ARG A 583 3.99 24.40 4.79
CA ARG A 583 5.08 25.22 4.24
C ARG A 583 4.76 25.71 2.83
N GLY A 584 4.14 24.88 1.99
CA GLY A 584 3.67 25.25 0.65
C GLY A 584 2.65 26.39 0.68
N MET A 585 1.66 26.33 1.57
CA MET A 585 0.68 27.41 1.76
C MET A 585 1.31 28.70 2.28
N GLU A 586 2.31 28.62 3.15
CA GLU A 586 3.05 29.81 3.61
C GLU A 586 3.87 30.45 2.47
N LEU A 587 4.49 29.64 1.60
CA LEU A 587 5.14 30.15 0.39
C LEU A 587 4.15 30.85 -0.54
N LEU A 588 2.97 30.24 -0.74
CA LEU A 588 1.89 30.82 -1.53
C LEU A 588 1.41 32.17 -0.96
N ARG A 589 1.25 32.27 0.37
CA ARG A 589 0.84 33.50 1.05
C ARG A 589 1.85 34.63 0.84
N ARG A 590 3.15 34.34 0.96
CA ARG A 590 4.22 35.32 0.71
C ARG A 590 4.20 35.82 -0.73
N GLU A 591 3.88 34.96 -1.68
CA GLU A 591 3.84 35.29 -3.11
C GLU A 591 2.64 36.13 -3.50
N CYS A 592 1.46 35.78 -2.97
CA CYS A 592 0.26 36.60 -3.09
C CYS A 592 0.41 38.00 -2.45
N GLY A 593 1.28 38.14 -1.44
CA GLY A 593 1.62 39.42 -0.82
C GLY A 593 2.57 40.29 -1.67
N LEU A 594 3.32 39.68 -2.59
CA LEU A 594 4.28 40.38 -3.46
C LEU A 594 3.68 40.72 -4.83
N HIS A 595 2.82 39.85 -5.38
CA HIS A 595 2.19 40.03 -6.67
C HIS A 595 0.71 39.62 -6.66
N GLU A 596 -0.14 40.38 -7.37
CA GLU A 596 -1.55 40.03 -7.53
C GLU A 596 -1.73 38.96 -8.61
N HIS A 597 -1.75 37.70 -8.20
CA HIS A 597 -2.11 36.57 -9.06
C HIS A 597 -3.50 36.05 -8.67
N GLY A 598 -4.51 36.32 -9.51
CA GLY A 598 -5.90 35.90 -9.25
C GLY A 598 -6.06 34.39 -9.03
N VAL A 599 -5.31 33.58 -9.77
CA VAL A 599 -5.31 32.11 -9.65
C VAL A 599 -4.80 31.66 -8.27
N LEU A 600 -3.70 32.25 -7.79
CA LEU A 600 -3.12 31.92 -6.49
C LEU A 600 -4.04 32.32 -5.33
N ARG A 601 -4.69 33.48 -5.44
CA ARG A 601 -5.65 33.97 -4.42
C ARG A 601 -6.89 33.08 -4.36
N ALA A 602 -7.44 32.69 -5.50
CA ALA A 602 -8.57 31.76 -5.58
C ALA A 602 -8.21 30.40 -4.99
N PHE A 603 -7.03 29.87 -5.32
CA PHE A 603 -6.56 28.61 -4.75
C PHE A 603 -6.34 28.71 -3.23
N LEU A 604 -5.70 29.77 -2.75
CA LEU A 604 -5.43 29.96 -1.32
C LEU A 604 -6.75 29.96 -0.53
N ALA A 605 -7.74 30.72 -0.98
CA ALA A 605 -9.06 30.77 -0.34
C ALA A 605 -9.78 29.40 -0.34
N ALA A 606 -9.66 28.61 -1.40
CA ALA A 606 -10.28 27.29 -1.50
C ALA A 606 -9.54 26.19 -0.70
N SER A 607 -8.23 26.34 -0.52
CA SER A 607 -7.34 25.30 0.03
C SER A 607 -6.99 25.50 1.51
N GLU A 608 -7.02 26.73 2.02
CA GLU A 608 -6.66 27.05 3.41
C GLU A 608 -7.53 26.30 4.42
N GLY A 609 -8.86 26.35 4.26
CA GLY A 609 -9.77 25.61 5.14
C GLY A 609 -9.61 24.08 5.03
N LYS A 610 -9.23 23.55 3.87
CA LYS A 610 -8.97 22.11 3.70
C LYS A 610 -7.70 21.69 4.42
N LEU A 611 -6.63 22.49 4.31
CA LEU A 611 -5.37 22.25 5.01
C LEU A 611 -5.54 22.36 6.52
N GLU A 612 -6.26 23.36 7.03
CA GLU A 612 -6.52 23.50 8.46
C GLU A 612 -7.25 22.28 9.04
N ARG A 613 -8.26 21.76 8.32
CA ARG A 613 -8.95 20.51 8.67
C ARG A 613 -7.97 19.33 8.71
N LEU A 614 -7.17 19.16 7.66
CA LEU A 614 -6.17 18.08 7.60
C LEU A 614 -5.16 18.17 8.76
N GLN A 615 -4.69 19.38 9.08
CA GLN A 615 -3.78 19.60 10.22
C GLN A 615 -4.42 19.26 11.56
N LYS A 616 -5.71 19.60 11.74
CA LYS A 616 -6.47 19.24 12.93
C LYS A 616 -6.64 17.73 13.02
N ASP A 617 -7.06 17.08 11.95
CA ASP A 617 -7.27 15.64 11.91
C ASP A 617 -5.94 14.89 12.10
N ALA A 618 -4.81 15.39 11.59
CA ALA A 618 -3.49 14.83 11.83
C ALA A 618 -3.09 14.84 13.32
N ARG A 619 -3.39 15.94 14.03
CA ARG A 619 -3.17 16.02 15.49
C ARG A 619 -4.11 15.09 16.25
N THR A 620 -5.39 15.05 15.86
CA THR A 620 -6.38 14.14 16.47
C THR A 620 -6.00 12.68 16.26
N ALA A 621 -5.53 12.30 15.07
CA ALA A 621 -5.05 10.95 14.78
C ALA A 621 -3.85 10.58 15.66
N GLU A 622 -2.88 11.49 15.80
CA GLU A 622 -1.71 11.29 16.66
C GLU A 622 -2.11 11.13 18.13
N ASP A 623 -2.98 11.98 18.65
CA ASP A 623 -3.46 11.92 20.03
C ASP A 623 -4.28 10.64 20.30
N ALA A 624 -5.19 10.29 19.39
CA ALA A 624 -6.00 9.07 19.49
C ALA A 624 -5.13 7.81 19.46
N TYR A 625 -4.18 7.74 18.52
CA TYR A 625 -3.23 6.64 18.42
C TYR A 625 -2.36 6.52 19.68
N ASN A 626 -1.78 7.63 20.12
CA ASN A 626 -0.95 7.67 21.32
C ASN A 626 -1.74 7.26 22.58
N ALA A 627 -3.04 7.57 22.63
CA ALA A 627 -3.90 7.17 23.73
C ALA A 627 -4.19 5.66 23.71
N VAL A 628 -4.52 5.07 22.55
CA VAL A 628 -4.83 3.63 22.46
C VAL A 628 -3.58 2.78 22.71
N VAL A 629 -2.42 3.16 22.18
CA VAL A 629 -1.18 2.39 22.39
C VAL A 629 -0.81 2.35 23.88
N ARG A 630 -0.89 3.50 24.57
CA ARG A 630 -0.66 3.54 26.02
C ARG A 630 -1.73 2.76 26.80
N TYR A 631 -2.98 2.80 26.34
CA TYR A 631 -4.08 2.07 26.96
C TYR A 631 -3.85 0.55 26.99
N PHE A 632 -3.25 -0.01 25.94
CA PHE A 632 -2.86 -1.42 25.88
C PHE A 632 -1.45 -1.72 26.44
N GLY A 633 -0.83 -0.74 27.13
CA GLY A 633 0.44 -0.92 27.83
C GLY A 633 1.67 -0.93 26.91
N GLU A 634 1.55 -0.44 25.68
CA GLU A 634 2.66 -0.26 24.73
C GLU A 634 3.16 1.20 24.70
N SER A 635 4.32 1.43 24.06
CA SER A 635 4.89 2.76 23.91
C SER A 635 4.70 3.28 22.49
N PRO A 636 3.99 4.40 22.28
CA PRO A 636 3.79 4.97 20.95
C PRO A 636 5.10 5.45 20.29
N LYS A 637 6.17 5.60 21.07
CA LYS A 637 7.50 5.97 20.55
C LYS A 637 8.22 4.81 19.87
N THR A 638 7.86 3.57 20.21
CA THR A 638 8.52 2.35 19.71
C THR A 638 7.60 1.51 18.85
N THR A 639 6.28 1.64 19.03
CA THR A 639 5.28 0.88 18.27
C THR A 639 4.55 1.84 17.31
N PRO A 640 4.82 1.78 16.00
CA PRO A 640 4.04 2.50 14.99
C PRO A 640 2.73 1.77 14.66
N PRO A 641 1.76 2.44 14.00
CA PRO A 641 0.46 1.85 13.67
C PRO A 641 0.56 0.55 12.85
N SER A 642 1.57 0.44 11.99
CA SER A 642 1.88 -0.75 11.18
C SER A 642 2.41 -1.94 11.97
N VAL A 643 2.69 -1.78 13.26
CA VAL A 643 3.00 -2.89 14.18
C VAL A 643 1.85 -3.12 15.15
N PHE A 644 1.23 -2.04 15.64
CA PHE A 644 0.16 -2.11 16.63
C PHE A 644 -1.14 -2.72 16.08
N PHE A 645 -1.70 -2.17 15.00
CA PHE A 645 -3.00 -2.61 14.47
C PHE A 645 -3.01 -4.03 13.89
N PRO A 646 -1.95 -4.53 13.23
CA PRO A 646 -1.89 -5.91 12.75
C PRO A 646 -2.07 -6.98 13.83
N VAL A 647 -1.78 -6.69 15.10
CA VAL A 647 -2.01 -7.66 16.19
C VAL A 647 -3.51 -7.95 16.31
N PHE A 648 -4.34 -6.92 16.31
CA PHE A 648 -5.79 -7.06 16.34
C PHE A 648 -6.33 -7.69 15.05
N ALA A 649 -5.84 -7.28 13.88
CA ALA A 649 -6.27 -7.86 12.60
C ALA A 649 -6.01 -9.37 12.53
N ARG A 650 -4.80 -9.82 12.94
CA ARG A 650 -4.45 -11.25 13.00
C ARG A 650 -5.28 -12.00 14.03
N PHE A 651 -5.51 -11.40 15.20
CA PHE A 651 -6.36 -12.00 16.24
C PHE A 651 -7.81 -12.18 15.77
N ILE A 652 -8.40 -11.16 15.14
CA ILE A 652 -9.77 -11.23 14.59
C ILE A 652 -9.87 -12.31 13.53
N ARG A 653 -8.92 -12.37 12.59
CA ARG A 653 -8.89 -13.40 11.55
C ARG A 653 -8.80 -14.80 12.15
N SER A 654 -7.83 -15.00 13.05
CA SER A 654 -7.63 -16.27 13.74
C SER A 654 -8.86 -16.69 14.55
N TYR A 655 -9.57 -15.74 15.16
CA TYR A 655 -10.80 -16.03 15.90
C TYR A 655 -11.92 -16.50 14.96
N LYS A 656 -12.14 -15.81 13.84
CA LYS A 656 -13.16 -16.20 12.85
C LYS A 656 -12.86 -17.59 12.26
N ASP A 657 -11.60 -17.86 11.95
CA ASP A 657 -11.18 -19.17 11.44
C ASP A 657 -11.44 -20.26 12.49
N ALA A 658 -11.09 -20.01 13.76
CA ALA A 658 -11.35 -20.95 14.85
C ALA A 658 -12.85 -21.20 15.10
N GLU A 659 -13.71 -20.19 14.89
CA GLU A 659 -15.17 -20.34 14.99
C GLU A 659 -15.71 -21.23 13.86
N GLN A 660 -15.26 -21.02 12.62
CA GLN A 660 -15.63 -21.85 11.47
C GLN A 660 -15.18 -23.30 11.64
N GLU A 661 -13.94 -23.53 12.09
CA GLU A 661 -13.43 -24.86 12.39
C GLU A 661 -14.24 -25.56 13.49
N ASN A 662 -14.63 -24.84 14.54
CA ASN A 662 -15.48 -25.36 15.60
C ASN A 662 -16.89 -25.73 15.10
N GLU A 663 -17.49 -24.94 14.22
CA GLU A 663 -18.77 -25.27 13.59
C GLU A 663 -18.67 -26.50 12.70
N MET A 664 -17.62 -26.58 11.87
CA MET A 664 -17.38 -27.75 11.02
C MET A 664 -17.18 -29.00 11.87
N ARG A 665 -16.39 -28.92 12.95
CA ARG A 665 -16.17 -30.05 13.87
C ARG A 665 -17.49 -30.50 14.52
N LYS A 666 -18.31 -29.57 14.98
CA LYS A 666 -19.63 -29.90 15.57
C LYS A 666 -20.53 -30.63 14.57
N LYS A 667 -20.61 -30.15 13.32
CA LYS A 667 -21.38 -30.81 12.25
C LYS A 667 -20.85 -32.21 11.95
N GLN A 668 -19.53 -32.38 11.89
CA GLN A 668 -18.92 -33.69 11.66
C GLN A 668 -19.20 -34.66 12.82
N GLU A 669 -19.15 -34.20 14.06
CA GLU A 669 -19.48 -35.00 15.24
C GLU A 669 -20.95 -35.40 15.26
N GLU A 670 -21.88 -34.51 14.87
CA GLU A 670 -23.31 -34.80 14.73
C GLU A 670 -23.55 -35.87 13.64
N VAL A 671 -22.97 -35.71 12.46
CA VAL A 671 -23.08 -36.69 11.36
C VAL A 671 -22.51 -38.06 11.76
N MET A 672 -21.37 -38.08 12.46
CA MET A 672 -20.78 -39.33 12.94
C MET A 672 -21.66 -40.00 14.00
N ARG A 673 -22.27 -39.22 14.89
CA ARG A 673 -23.20 -39.72 15.90
C ARG A 673 -24.46 -40.29 15.27
N GLU A 674 -25.04 -39.62 14.27
CA GLU A 674 -26.19 -40.13 13.51
C GLU A 674 -25.85 -41.42 12.78
N LYS A 675 -24.66 -41.52 12.16
CA LYS A 675 -24.20 -42.75 11.51
C LYS A 675 -24.08 -43.92 12.49
N LEU A 676 -23.56 -43.68 13.68
CA LEU A 676 -23.45 -44.70 14.73
C LEU A 676 -24.83 -45.18 15.19
N LEU A 677 -25.77 -44.26 15.44
CA LEU A 677 -27.15 -44.59 15.82
C LEU A 677 -27.87 -45.38 14.70
N ALA A 678 -27.69 -44.99 13.44
CA ALA A 678 -28.24 -45.71 12.30
C ALA A 678 -27.64 -47.12 12.16
N GLN A 679 -26.34 -47.28 12.46
CA GLN A 679 -25.67 -48.57 12.43
C GLN A 679 -26.12 -49.49 13.56
N GLU A 680 -26.36 -48.93 14.76
CA GLU A 680 -26.90 -49.65 15.92
C GLU A 680 -28.35 -50.09 15.68
N ALA A 681 -29.19 -49.22 15.12
CA ALA A 681 -30.55 -49.56 14.71
C ALA A 681 -30.58 -50.71 13.68
N LYS A 682 -29.70 -50.66 12.66
CA LYS A 682 -29.56 -51.75 11.68
C LYS A 682 -29.11 -53.07 12.30
N LYS A 683 -28.25 -53.03 13.33
CA LYS A 683 -27.84 -54.23 14.07
C LYS A 683 -28.99 -54.80 14.90
N GLN A 684 -29.77 -53.96 15.59
CA GLN A 684 -30.94 -54.40 16.34
C GLN A 684 -32.01 -55.02 15.44
N GLU A 685 -32.29 -54.42 14.28
CA GLU A 685 -33.26 -54.94 13.31
C GLU A 685 -32.84 -56.31 12.74
N LYS A 686 -31.53 -56.52 12.55
CA LYS A 686 -30.99 -57.81 12.11
C LYS A 686 -31.13 -58.90 13.18
N VAL A 687 -30.89 -58.54 14.45
CA VAL A 687 -31.09 -59.46 15.60
C VAL A 687 -32.58 -59.79 15.81
N SER A 688 -33.49 -58.83 15.64
CA SER A 688 -34.93 -59.10 15.70
C SER A 688 -35.41 -60.02 14.57
N ARG A 689 -34.88 -59.89 13.36
CA ARG A 689 -35.18 -60.80 12.24
C ARG A 689 -34.66 -62.22 12.48
N GLU A 690 -33.47 -62.37 13.04
CA GLU A 690 -32.90 -63.69 13.36
C GLU A 690 -33.60 -64.36 14.56
N GLY A 691 -34.13 -63.58 15.52
CA GLY A 691 -34.90 -64.07 16.66
C GLY A 691 -36.33 -64.53 16.34
N THR A 692 -36.89 -64.15 15.19
CA THR A 692 -38.26 -64.54 14.75
C THR A 692 -38.26 -65.85 13.94
N HIS A 693 -37.08 -66.39 13.62
CA HIS A 693 -36.90 -67.66 12.88
C HIS A 693 -36.49 -68.85 13.77
N ARG A 694 -36.57 -68.69 15.10
CA ARG A 694 -36.58 -69.79 16.08
C ARG A 694 -37.96 -69.91 16.67
#